data_AF-A4X0B5-F1
#
_entry.id   AF-A4X0B5-F1
#
_cell.length_a   1.000
_cell.length_b   1.000
_cell.length_c   1.000
_cell.angle_alpha   90.00
_cell.angle_beta   90.00
_cell.angle_gamma   90.00
#
_symmetry.space_group_name_H-M   'P 1'
#
loop_
_entity.id
_entity.type
_entity.pdbx_description
1 polymer ?
#
loop_
_entity_poly.entity_id
_entity_poly.type
_entity_poly.pdbx_seq_one_letter_code
_entity_poly.pdbx_strand_id
1 'polypeptide(L)'
;MPHSVEVDRAARIGANIARARQRRGLTLDGLAELSCVSRATISALERGHGNPGVQTLWSLADALGLNFAALLGDEPASALVEDAGVSVRLVERQTTPPVIETYILELPAGESRQAKPHLPGVLEHVVVLAGEMRTGPAARPQTLRAGQSMSFAADVDHIYAAGNAACRALVSVVYPEITPGTPDHDLPWPAGGPDWDAVTAILSRATVEVQNGLGVSVTTFRASPVGRISEEGLDRLRRHVEGLPASPAVRRFLVTSADPAVITLYRGSPMRDLGPRPQGLAGDLGARCWDLARQAVQRRVEGDAARLEDVARAPGTIIEAALAADVLTRAGWPTVPHGINVQAARTGRGASDGRRLLEDRIDVDACEAYDLVHPAYARRALAVAGALPSVEGLRILDVGTGPGLPLAMLRELRPDLSALAVDPSEVAVAQLRRRFASDPNVEIRQASVTDLAPPASPFSCAVSIGALHHLDTAAFLSSIRGQLETGGLLIVADEMLAPFRTRQERQAALIRHHLWYVLDTLVSLPSGSHPGDVALAEKLREDLPMAQALAQGGRTEAAIRKIRALHEELVLVERPVLPSHPLAVFSRFHLLELQALVAGPDDEVHPKTFPARFLALARCCGFELRSHQRLYATDGDGDLDAGTHLFVLEAL
;
A
#
# COMPACT_ATOMS: atom_id res chain seq x y z
N MET A 1 -27.08 -35.88 23.35
CA MET A 1 -26.53 -34.75 22.56
C MET A 1 -25.04 -34.42 22.81
N PRO A 2 -24.11 -35.36 23.14
CA PRO A 2 -22.66 -35.10 23.00
C PRO A 2 -22.10 -35.47 21.61
N HIS A 3 -22.61 -36.53 20.98
CA HIS A 3 -22.07 -37.07 19.71
C HIS A 3 -22.16 -36.13 18.50
N SER A 4 -23.10 -35.18 18.47
CA SER A 4 -23.25 -34.25 17.33
C SER A 4 -22.20 -33.13 17.34
N VAL A 5 -21.66 -32.78 18.51
CA VAL A 5 -20.66 -31.71 18.68
C VAL A 5 -19.24 -32.23 18.38
N GLU A 6 -18.95 -33.48 18.73
CA GLU A 6 -17.65 -34.12 18.44
C GLU A 6 -17.42 -34.33 16.93
N VAL A 7 -18.47 -34.73 16.20
CA VAL A 7 -18.41 -34.97 14.75
C VAL A 7 -18.19 -33.66 13.97
N ASP A 8 -18.81 -32.55 14.40
CA ASP A 8 -18.62 -31.23 13.80
C ASP A 8 -17.21 -30.67 14.05
N ARG A 9 -16.65 -30.93 15.24
CA ARG A 9 -15.29 -30.51 15.59
C ARG A 9 -14.20 -31.24 14.78
N ALA A 10 -14.29 -32.56 14.66
CA ALA A 10 -13.31 -33.34 13.89
C ALA A 10 -13.31 -32.95 12.41
N ALA A 11 -14.50 -32.72 11.83
CA ALA A 11 -14.65 -32.23 10.46
C ALA A 11 -14.03 -30.83 10.27
N ARG A 12 -14.23 -29.91 11.22
CA ARG A 12 -13.66 -28.55 11.17
C ARG A 12 -12.13 -28.56 11.25
N ILE A 13 -11.57 -29.32 12.18
CA ILE A 13 -10.12 -29.48 12.32
C ILE A 13 -9.52 -30.07 11.03
N GLY A 14 -10.15 -31.13 10.50
CA GLY A 14 -9.76 -31.76 9.25
C GLY A 14 -9.73 -30.79 8.07
N ALA A 15 -10.78 -29.99 7.91
CA ALA A 15 -10.87 -28.99 6.85
C ALA A 15 -9.80 -27.90 6.97
N ASN A 16 -9.45 -27.48 8.19
CA ASN A 16 -8.40 -26.49 8.43
C ASN A 16 -7.01 -27.05 8.11
N ILE A 17 -6.72 -28.29 8.51
CA ILE A 17 -5.47 -29.00 8.16
C ILE A 17 -5.32 -29.10 6.64
N ALA A 18 -6.35 -29.58 5.95
CA ALA A 18 -6.34 -29.75 4.49
C ALA A 18 -6.07 -28.42 3.77
N ARG A 19 -6.78 -27.36 4.18
CA ARG A 19 -6.65 -26.02 3.61
C ARG A 19 -5.25 -25.44 3.80
N ALA A 20 -4.70 -25.57 5.01
CA ALA A 20 -3.36 -25.08 5.34
C ALA A 20 -2.27 -25.85 4.57
N ARG A 21 -2.39 -27.17 4.50
CA ARG A 21 -1.47 -28.03 3.74
C ARG A 21 -1.45 -27.67 2.26
N GLN A 22 -2.63 -27.51 1.64
CA GLN A 22 -2.76 -27.16 0.22
C GLN A 22 -2.18 -25.78 -0.10
N ARG A 23 -2.39 -24.77 0.76
CA ARG A 23 -1.80 -23.43 0.57
C ARG A 23 -0.28 -23.43 0.59
N ARG A 24 0.33 -24.37 1.32
CA ARG A 24 1.79 -24.57 1.37
C ARG A 24 2.31 -25.51 0.28
N GLY A 25 1.46 -26.02 -0.60
CA GLY A 25 1.87 -26.97 -1.64
C GLY A 25 2.36 -28.32 -1.12
N LEU A 26 2.05 -28.68 0.14
CA LEU A 26 2.52 -29.92 0.74
C LEU A 26 1.65 -31.11 0.32
N THR A 27 2.28 -32.22 -0.03
CA THR A 27 1.61 -33.53 -0.17
C THR A 27 1.28 -34.09 1.21
N LEU A 28 0.42 -35.11 1.29
CA LEU A 28 0.17 -35.82 2.56
C LEU A 28 1.45 -36.46 3.11
N ASP A 29 2.32 -36.97 2.22
CA ASP A 29 3.63 -37.49 2.59
C ASP A 29 4.55 -36.37 3.12
N GLY A 30 4.57 -35.21 2.46
CA GLY A 30 5.36 -34.06 2.91
C GLY A 30 4.92 -33.51 4.27
N LEU A 31 3.62 -33.47 4.55
CA LEU A 31 3.14 -33.09 5.89
C LEU A 31 3.44 -34.17 6.94
N ALA A 32 3.37 -35.46 6.57
CA ALA A 32 3.69 -36.56 7.48
C ALA A 32 5.15 -36.52 7.93
N GLU A 33 6.06 -36.25 6.99
CA GLU A 33 7.49 -36.10 7.26
C GLU A 33 7.76 -34.91 8.20
N LEU A 34 7.18 -33.74 7.90
CA LEU A 34 7.40 -32.53 8.69
C LEU A 34 6.78 -32.57 10.10
N SER A 35 5.59 -33.17 10.25
CA SER A 35 4.87 -33.23 11.52
C SER A 35 5.23 -34.45 12.38
N CYS A 36 5.96 -35.42 11.82
CA CYS A 36 6.13 -36.76 12.41
C CYS A 36 4.80 -37.48 12.74
N VAL A 37 3.69 -37.10 12.09
CA VAL A 37 2.38 -37.74 12.21
C VAL A 37 2.18 -38.65 11.00
N SER A 38 1.67 -39.87 11.21
CA SER A 38 1.54 -40.82 10.10
C SER A 38 0.62 -40.28 8.99
N ARG A 39 0.98 -40.55 7.72
CA ARG A 39 0.14 -40.20 6.56
C ARG A 39 -1.30 -40.72 6.70
N ALA A 40 -1.47 -41.92 7.25
CA ALA A 40 -2.78 -42.52 7.48
C ALA A 40 -3.61 -41.69 8.49
N THR A 41 -2.96 -41.22 9.56
CA THR A 41 -3.57 -40.34 10.58
C THR A 41 -3.96 -38.99 9.97
N ILE A 42 -3.08 -38.34 9.21
CA ILE A 42 -3.37 -37.06 8.55
C ILE A 42 -4.54 -37.21 7.58
N SER A 43 -4.53 -38.27 6.76
CA SER A 43 -5.60 -38.55 5.80
C SER A 43 -6.94 -38.89 6.47
N ALA A 44 -6.94 -39.51 7.65
CA ALA A 44 -8.16 -39.72 8.44
C ALA A 44 -8.68 -38.38 8.98
N LEU A 45 -7.80 -37.56 9.55
CA LEU A 45 -8.14 -36.25 10.10
C LEU A 45 -8.71 -35.32 9.04
N GLU A 46 -8.10 -35.21 7.86
CA GLU A 46 -8.62 -34.37 6.75
C GLU A 46 -10.01 -34.78 6.25
N ARG A 47 -10.40 -36.05 6.47
CA ARG A 47 -11.74 -36.56 6.15
C ARG A 47 -12.73 -36.39 7.31
N GLY A 48 -12.33 -35.70 8.37
CA GLY A 48 -13.14 -35.51 9.58
C GLY A 48 -13.23 -36.75 10.47
N HIS A 49 -12.34 -37.73 10.28
CA HIS A 49 -12.30 -38.95 11.08
C HIS A 49 -11.12 -38.97 12.06
N GLY A 50 -11.40 -39.38 13.30
CA GLY A 50 -10.41 -39.53 14.36
C GLY A 50 -10.48 -38.42 15.42
N ASN A 51 -9.90 -38.69 16.59
CA ASN A 51 -9.78 -37.75 17.70
C ASN A 51 -8.28 -37.51 17.96
N PRO A 52 -7.66 -36.48 17.38
CA PRO A 52 -6.23 -36.25 17.55
C PRO A 52 -5.94 -35.76 18.98
N GLY A 53 -4.97 -36.39 19.64
CA GLY A 53 -4.45 -35.90 20.92
C GLY A 53 -3.78 -34.54 20.77
N VAL A 54 -3.58 -33.82 21.90
CA VAL A 54 -3.01 -32.46 21.94
C VAL A 54 -1.72 -32.37 21.14
N GLN A 55 -0.82 -33.33 21.36
CA GLN A 55 0.50 -33.36 20.75
C GLN A 55 0.45 -33.52 19.22
N THR A 56 -0.54 -34.26 18.71
CA THR A 56 -0.74 -34.44 17.26
C THR A 56 -1.15 -33.13 16.62
N LEU A 57 -2.06 -32.38 17.25
CA LEU A 57 -2.51 -31.09 16.75
C LEU A 57 -1.41 -30.03 16.78
N TRP A 58 -0.63 -29.95 17.86
CA TRP A 58 0.54 -29.06 17.92
C TRP A 58 1.57 -29.40 16.85
N SER A 59 1.94 -30.68 16.71
CA SER A 59 2.92 -31.11 15.70
C SER A 59 2.46 -30.78 14.27
N LEU A 60 1.15 -30.85 14.00
CA LEU A 60 0.57 -30.44 12.71
C LEU A 60 0.55 -28.92 12.55
N ALA A 61 0.21 -28.16 13.60
CA ALA A 61 0.22 -26.70 13.58
C ALA A 61 1.62 -26.17 13.29
N ASP A 62 2.63 -26.69 13.99
CA ASP A 62 4.04 -26.31 13.82
C ASP A 62 4.54 -26.64 12.41
N ALA A 63 4.30 -27.85 11.91
CA ALA A 63 4.65 -28.25 10.55
C ALA A 63 3.96 -27.37 9.47
N LEU A 64 2.75 -26.91 9.76
CA LEU A 64 1.99 -26.00 8.91
C LEU A 64 2.32 -24.51 9.15
N GLY A 65 3.19 -24.20 10.10
CA GLY A 65 3.54 -22.84 10.51
C GLY A 65 2.31 -22.03 10.93
N LEU A 66 1.38 -22.68 11.64
CA LEU A 66 0.17 -22.11 12.21
C LEU A 66 0.27 -22.10 13.73
N ASN A 67 -0.51 -21.23 14.38
CA ASN A 67 -0.78 -21.39 15.81
C ASN A 67 -1.81 -22.51 16.04
N PHE A 68 -1.84 -23.06 17.25
CA PHE A 68 -2.71 -24.16 17.62
C PHE A 68 -4.21 -23.81 17.44
N ALA A 69 -4.61 -22.57 17.75
CA ALA A 69 -6.00 -22.15 17.61
C ALA A 69 -6.48 -22.06 16.14
N ALA A 70 -5.60 -21.78 15.18
CA ALA A 70 -5.95 -21.75 13.76
C ALA A 70 -6.42 -23.11 13.22
N LEU A 71 -6.00 -24.21 13.83
CA LEU A 71 -6.55 -25.54 13.50
C LEU A 71 -7.94 -25.76 14.10
N LEU A 72 -8.24 -25.13 15.24
CA LEU A 72 -9.46 -25.36 16.03
C LEU A 72 -10.65 -24.45 15.66
N GLY A 73 -10.38 -23.25 15.12
CA GLY A 73 -11.39 -22.23 14.76
C GLY A 73 -11.64 -21.18 15.85
N ASP A 74 -12.30 -20.07 15.50
CA ASP A 74 -12.39 -18.83 16.31
C ASP A 74 -13.36 -18.88 17.52
N GLU A 75 -13.83 -20.06 17.96
CA GLU A 75 -14.69 -20.15 19.15
C GLU A 75 -13.91 -20.54 20.43
N PRO A 76 -13.81 -19.66 21.43
CA PRO A 76 -13.03 -19.90 22.65
C PRO A 76 -13.58 -21.03 23.54
N ALA A 77 -14.84 -21.46 23.34
CA ALA A 77 -15.51 -22.44 24.20
C ALA A 77 -15.34 -23.92 23.79
N SER A 78 -14.71 -24.23 22.65
CA SER A 78 -14.74 -25.61 22.08
C SER A 78 -13.41 -26.38 22.05
N ALA A 79 -12.34 -25.83 22.65
CA ALA A 79 -10.98 -26.38 22.57
C ALA A 79 -10.52 -27.11 23.84
N LEU A 80 -11.35 -28.00 24.40
CA LEU A 80 -10.88 -28.97 25.40
C LEU A 80 -10.28 -30.16 24.64
N VAL A 81 -8.99 -30.42 24.77
CA VAL A 81 -8.42 -31.68 24.29
C VAL A 81 -8.00 -32.47 25.52
N GLU A 82 -8.65 -33.62 25.72
CA GLU A 82 -8.34 -34.56 26.80
C GLU A 82 -7.58 -35.74 26.21
N ASP A 83 -6.43 -36.05 26.81
CA ASP A 83 -5.64 -37.24 26.48
C ASP A 83 -5.09 -37.83 27.78
N ALA A 84 -5.39 -39.10 28.05
CA ALA A 84 -4.95 -39.83 29.25
C ALA A 84 -5.16 -39.10 30.60
N GLY A 85 -6.22 -38.30 30.73
CA GLY A 85 -6.53 -37.54 31.96
C GLY A 85 -5.83 -36.18 32.08
N VAL A 86 -4.96 -35.84 31.13
CA VAL A 86 -4.41 -34.49 30.96
C VAL A 86 -5.42 -33.64 30.20
N SER A 87 -5.82 -32.50 30.76
CA SER A 87 -6.73 -31.57 30.10
C SER A 87 -6.00 -30.28 29.71
N VAL A 88 -6.15 -29.86 28.45
CA VAL A 88 -5.70 -28.55 27.98
C VAL A 88 -6.90 -27.81 27.43
N ARG A 89 -7.18 -26.63 27.99
CA ARG A 89 -8.30 -25.80 27.59
C ARG A 89 -7.83 -24.40 27.24
N LEU A 90 -8.10 -23.94 26.03
CA LEU A 90 -7.91 -22.54 25.65
C LEU A 90 -8.83 -21.66 26.51
N VAL A 91 -8.26 -20.62 27.11
CA VAL A 91 -8.95 -19.64 27.95
C VAL A 91 -9.17 -18.35 27.18
N GLU A 92 -8.11 -17.86 26.54
CA GLU A 92 -8.10 -16.54 25.89
C GLU A 92 -7.12 -16.57 24.72
N ARG A 93 -7.42 -15.82 23.67
CA ARG A 93 -6.55 -15.62 22.52
C ARG A 93 -6.48 -14.14 22.16
N GLN A 94 -5.31 -13.57 22.37
CA GLN A 94 -4.98 -12.25 21.84
C GLN A 94 -4.42 -12.40 20.42
N THR A 95 -5.15 -11.89 19.42
CA THR A 95 -4.76 -11.95 18.01
C THR A 95 -3.97 -10.73 17.53
N THR A 96 -3.72 -9.76 18.40
CA THR A 96 -2.85 -8.59 18.14
C THR A 96 -1.41 -8.94 18.53
N PRO A 97 -0.39 -8.63 17.70
CA PRO A 97 0.99 -8.97 18.02
C PRO A 97 1.49 -8.41 19.37
N PRO A 98 2.28 -9.19 20.14
CA PRO A 98 2.56 -10.62 19.91
C PRO A 98 1.28 -11.44 20.10
N VAL A 99 1.08 -12.48 19.27
CA VAL A 99 -0.07 -13.37 19.45
C VAL A 99 0.14 -14.12 20.77
N ILE A 100 -0.83 -14.04 21.68
CA ILE A 100 -0.78 -14.72 22.98
C ILE A 100 -1.95 -15.69 23.05
N GLU A 101 -1.66 -16.97 23.22
CA GLU A 101 -2.66 -18.00 23.49
C GLU A 101 -2.50 -18.45 24.94
N THR A 102 -3.57 -18.32 25.72
CA THR A 102 -3.55 -18.67 27.15
C THR A 102 -4.40 -19.91 27.39
N TYR A 103 -3.82 -20.90 28.05
CA TYR A 103 -4.43 -22.20 28.32
C TYR A 103 -4.52 -22.47 29.82
N ILE A 104 -5.52 -23.24 30.23
CA ILE A 104 -5.50 -23.98 31.49
C ILE A 104 -5.04 -25.40 31.18
N LEU A 105 -3.96 -25.81 31.84
CA LEU A 105 -3.41 -27.16 31.84
C LEU A 105 -3.74 -27.82 33.18
N GLU A 106 -4.37 -28.99 33.17
CA GLU A 106 -4.58 -29.83 34.35
C GLU A 106 -3.87 -31.17 34.16
N LEU A 107 -3.06 -31.57 35.15
CA LEU A 107 -2.34 -32.84 35.18
C LEU A 107 -2.79 -33.65 36.40
N PRO A 108 -3.15 -34.94 36.23
CA PRO A 108 -3.37 -35.85 37.35
C PRO A 108 -2.11 -36.08 38.19
N ALA A 109 -2.27 -36.58 39.41
CA ALA A 109 -1.15 -36.89 40.30
C ALA A 109 -0.17 -37.89 39.65
N GLY A 110 1.12 -37.57 39.66
CA GLY A 110 2.18 -38.40 39.10
C GLY A 110 2.29 -38.38 37.58
N GLU A 111 1.40 -37.68 36.87
CA GLU A 111 1.44 -37.60 35.40
C GLU A 111 2.45 -36.56 34.91
N SER A 112 3.01 -36.83 33.73
CA SER A 112 3.95 -35.92 33.09
C SER A 112 3.75 -35.86 31.58
N ARG A 113 3.96 -34.67 31.02
CA ARG A 113 3.85 -34.37 29.59
C ARG A 113 5.16 -33.80 29.09
N GLN A 114 5.73 -34.44 28.07
CA GLN A 114 6.84 -33.88 27.30
C GLN A 114 6.28 -33.18 26.06
N ALA A 115 6.78 -31.98 25.81
CA ALA A 115 6.46 -31.19 24.63
C ALA A 115 7.70 -31.05 23.76
N LYS A 116 7.50 -31.23 22.46
CA LYS A 116 8.51 -30.99 21.44
C LYS A 116 8.80 -29.49 21.34
N PRO A 117 9.93 -29.09 20.73
CA PRO A 117 10.22 -27.68 20.47
C PRO A 117 9.10 -27.05 19.64
N HIS A 118 8.57 -25.92 20.12
CA HIS A 118 7.67 -25.08 19.33
C HIS A 118 8.45 -24.35 18.22
N LEU A 119 7.76 -23.55 17.43
CA LEU A 119 8.40 -22.67 16.44
C LEU A 119 9.49 -21.79 17.08
N PRO A 120 10.58 -21.48 16.33
CA PRO A 120 11.65 -20.62 16.82
C PRO A 120 11.16 -19.29 17.42
N GLY A 121 11.69 -18.91 18.58
CA GLY A 121 11.36 -17.65 19.25
C GLY A 121 10.05 -17.66 20.06
N VAL A 122 9.31 -18.78 20.11
CA VAL A 122 8.14 -18.91 21.00
C VAL A 122 8.58 -18.91 22.46
N LEU A 123 7.92 -18.08 23.27
CA LEU A 123 8.08 -18.06 24.72
C LEU A 123 6.85 -18.66 25.38
N GLU A 124 7.06 -19.37 26.48
CA GLU A 124 5.97 -19.76 27.37
C GLU A 124 6.09 -19.06 28.71
N HIS A 125 4.95 -18.63 29.26
CA HIS A 125 4.79 -18.18 30.62
C HIS A 125 3.84 -19.11 31.37
N VAL A 126 4.34 -19.82 32.37
CA VAL A 126 3.58 -20.79 33.16
C VAL A 126 3.34 -20.22 34.55
N VAL A 127 2.08 -20.20 35.01
CA VAL A 127 1.68 -19.82 36.36
C VAL A 127 0.94 -20.99 37.01
N VAL A 128 1.46 -21.54 38.11
CA VAL A 128 0.77 -22.64 38.81
C VAL A 128 -0.40 -22.07 39.61
N LEU A 129 -1.60 -22.54 39.31
CA LEU A 129 -2.85 -22.13 39.96
C LEU A 129 -3.18 -23.00 41.17
N ALA A 130 -2.84 -24.29 41.13
CA ALA A 130 -3.06 -25.23 42.23
C ALA A 130 -2.08 -26.41 42.17
N GLY A 131 -1.71 -26.95 43.33
CA GLY A 131 -0.77 -28.08 43.43
C GLY A 131 0.70 -27.68 43.23
N GLU A 132 1.50 -28.66 42.82
CA GLU A 132 2.93 -28.50 42.52
C GLU A 132 3.21 -29.05 41.11
N MET A 133 3.88 -28.24 40.29
CA MET A 133 4.22 -28.57 38.90
C MET A 133 5.71 -28.37 38.66
N ARG A 134 6.37 -29.39 38.12
CA ARG A 134 7.73 -29.28 37.59
C ARG A 134 7.67 -28.95 36.10
N THR A 135 8.20 -27.79 35.70
CA THR A 135 8.08 -27.29 34.32
C THR A 135 9.30 -26.47 33.85
N GLY A 136 9.38 -26.15 32.56
CA GLY A 136 10.51 -25.49 31.90
C GLY A 136 11.26 -26.38 30.90
N PRO A 137 12.41 -25.91 30.37
CA PRO A 137 13.22 -26.68 29.43
C PRO A 137 13.61 -28.03 30.01
N ALA A 138 13.50 -29.11 29.24
CA ALA A 138 13.70 -30.48 29.70
C ALA A 138 15.08 -30.72 30.31
N ALA A 139 16.10 -29.98 29.84
CA ALA A 139 17.46 -30.01 30.38
C ALA A 139 17.58 -29.40 31.80
N ARG A 140 16.66 -28.50 32.19
CA ARG A 140 16.72 -27.74 33.44
C ARG A 140 15.33 -27.33 33.97
N PRO A 141 14.46 -28.31 34.29
CA PRO A 141 13.12 -28.01 34.77
C PRO A 141 13.16 -27.49 36.22
N GLN A 142 12.20 -26.64 36.57
CA GLN A 142 12.03 -26.09 37.91
C GLN A 142 10.70 -26.52 38.51
N THR A 143 10.68 -26.76 39.82
CA THR A 143 9.45 -27.07 40.56
C THR A 143 8.81 -25.78 41.05
N LEU A 144 7.56 -25.56 40.64
CA LEU A 144 6.72 -24.42 40.97
C LEU A 144 5.52 -24.88 41.81
N ARG A 145 5.19 -24.10 42.84
CA ARG A 145 4.00 -24.26 43.68
C ARG A 145 2.93 -23.24 43.29
N ALA A 146 1.70 -23.47 43.74
CA ALA A 146 0.59 -22.54 43.55
C ALA A 146 0.98 -21.07 43.86
N GLY A 147 0.72 -20.18 42.92
CA GLY A 147 1.09 -18.76 42.95
C GLY A 147 2.46 -18.42 42.35
N GLN A 148 3.29 -19.42 42.01
CA GLN A 148 4.58 -19.20 41.36
C GLN A 148 4.49 -19.30 39.84
N SER A 149 5.41 -18.61 39.16
CA SER A 149 5.48 -18.60 37.70
C SER A 149 6.90 -18.69 37.16
N MET A 150 7.02 -19.07 35.89
CA MET A 150 8.27 -18.99 35.15
C MET A 150 8.02 -18.66 33.68
N SER A 151 8.99 -17.99 33.05
CA SER A 151 9.04 -17.83 31.60
C SER A 151 10.25 -18.55 31.03
N PHE A 152 10.09 -19.21 29.88
CA PHE A 152 11.20 -19.87 29.19
C PHE A 152 10.98 -19.88 27.67
N ALA A 153 12.10 -20.00 26.94
CA ALA A 153 12.06 -20.27 25.50
C ALA A 153 11.53 -21.68 25.28
N ALA A 154 10.44 -21.79 24.53
CA ALA A 154 9.71 -23.03 24.29
C ALA A 154 10.01 -23.62 22.90
N ASP A 155 10.93 -23.01 22.15
CA ASP A 155 11.56 -23.53 20.94
C ASP A 155 12.66 -24.58 21.22
N VAL A 156 12.56 -25.23 22.38
CA VAL A 156 13.36 -26.38 22.82
C VAL A 156 12.46 -27.41 23.49
N ASP A 157 12.93 -28.64 23.66
CA ASP A 157 12.19 -29.66 24.42
C ASP A 157 11.88 -29.15 25.83
N HIS A 158 10.62 -29.28 26.26
CA HIS A 158 10.15 -28.81 27.56
C HIS A 158 9.14 -29.78 28.19
N ILE A 159 8.92 -29.64 29.50
CA ILE A 159 8.13 -30.60 30.30
C ILE A 159 7.11 -29.90 31.19
N TYR A 160 6.03 -30.61 31.50
CA TYR A 160 5.11 -30.31 32.60
C TYR A 160 4.86 -31.61 33.37
N ALA A 161 5.17 -31.65 34.66
CA ALA A 161 4.95 -32.84 35.47
C ALA A 161 4.27 -32.47 36.79
N ALA A 162 3.22 -33.21 37.14
CA ALA A 162 2.58 -33.11 38.44
C ALA A 162 3.43 -33.81 39.51
N GLY A 163 3.40 -33.29 40.73
CA GLY A 163 3.91 -33.99 41.90
C GLY A 163 2.95 -35.11 42.38
N ASN A 164 2.93 -35.36 43.69
CA ASN A 164 2.11 -36.41 44.30
C ASN A 164 0.60 -36.11 44.34
N ALA A 165 0.18 -34.94 43.88
CA ALA A 165 -1.21 -34.52 43.78
C ALA A 165 -1.46 -33.90 42.40
N ALA A 166 -2.71 -33.91 41.96
CA ALA A 166 -3.10 -33.24 40.72
C ALA A 166 -2.73 -31.75 40.79
N CYS A 167 -2.30 -31.18 39.67
CA CYS A 167 -1.92 -29.78 39.58
C CYS A 167 -2.61 -29.09 38.41
N ARG A 168 -2.75 -27.77 38.52
CA ARG A 168 -3.35 -26.91 37.52
C ARG A 168 -2.48 -25.69 37.28
N ALA A 169 -2.26 -25.34 36.03
CA ALA A 169 -1.51 -24.15 35.65
C ALA A 169 -2.21 -23.35 34.54
N LEU A 170 -1.94 -22.05 34.53
CA LEU A 170 -2.15 -21.19 33.37
C LEU A 170 -0.88 -21.22 32.54
N VAL A 171 -0.98 -21.50 31.24
CA VAL A 171 0.14 -21.53 30.30
C VAL A 171 -0.16 -20.52 29.20
N SER A 172 0.59 -19.42 29.15
CA SER A 172 0.50 -18.44 28.08
C SER A 172 1.63 -18.68 27.09
N VAL A 173 1.28 -19.06 25.87
CA VAL A 173 2.21 -19.20 24.75
C VAL A 173 2.24 -17.88 24.01
N VAL A 174 3.40 -17.22 24.05
CA VAL A 174 3.66 -15.96 23.36
C VAL A 174 4.41 -16.29 22.08
N TYR A 175 3.70 -16.21 20.96
CA TYR A 175 4.33 -16.35 19.66
C TYR A 175 5.08 -15.05 19.36
N PRO A 176 6.31 -15.12 18.81
CA PRO A 176 6.98 -13.93 18.31
C PRO A 176 6.10 -13.30 17.24
N GLU A 177 6.37 -12.05 16.87
CA GLU A 177 5.79 -11.48 15.65
C GLU A 177 6.09 -12.42 14.48
N ILE A 178 5.12 -13.27 14.13
CA ILE A 178 5.14 -14.00 12.88
C ILE A 178 4.87 -12.92 11.85
N THR A 179 5.92 -12.28 11.35
CA THR A 179 5.84 -11.45 10.14
C THR A 179 5.20 -12.34 9.09
N PRO A 180 3.96 -12.08 8.64
CA PRO A 180 3.29 -12.98 7.70
C PRO A 180 3.91 -12.74 6.32
N GLY A 181 5.03 -13.41 6.07
CA GLY A 181 5.83 -13.35 4.85
C GLY A 181 7.21 -13.89 5.15
N THR A 182 7.43 -15.18 4.91
CA THR A 182 8.79 -15.69 4.85
C THR A 182 9.47 -14.96 3.68
N PRO A 183 10.61 -14.30 3.91
CA PRO A 183 11.35 -13.68 2.80
C PRO A 183 11.69 -14.74 1.75
N ASP A 184 11.69 -14.35 0.46
CA ASP A 184 12.00 -15.28 -0.64
C ASP A 184 13.44 -15.81 -0.51
N HIS A 185 14.33 -14.96 0.00
CA HIS A 185 15.70 -15.29 0.35
C HIS A 185 16.01 -14.76 1.74
N ASP A 186 16.51 -15.64 2.62
CA ASP A 186 16.89 -15.27 3.98
C ASP A 186 18.37 -15.64 4.24
N LEU A 187 19.25 -14.67 4.07
CA LEU A 187 20.69 -14.88 4.00
C LEU A 187 21.37 -14.52 5.33
N PRO A 188 22.43 -15.23 5.74
CA PRO A 188 23.30 -14.73 6.80
C PRO A 188 24.01 -13.44 6.35
N TRP A 189 24.37 -12.57 7.29
CA TRP A 189 25.18 -11.39 6.98
C TRP A 189 26.53 -11.80 6.35
N PRO A 190 26.94 -11.23 5.20
CA PRO A 190 28.17 -11.63 4.51
C PRO A 190 29.43 -11.32 5.35
N ALA A 191 30.31 -12.31 5.51
CA ALA A 191 31.54 -12.19 6.31
C ALA A 191 32.78 -11.91 5.45
N GLY A 192 32.79 -12.33 4.18
CA GLY A 192 33.94 -12.17 3.28
C GLY A 192 33.56 -12.04 1.80
N GLY A 193 34.57 -11.83 0.94
CA GLY A 193 34.40 -11.64 -0.52
C GLY A 193 33.47 -12.66 -1.21
N PRO A 194 33.67 -13.99 -1.01
CA PRO A 194 32.81 -15.01 -1.61
C PRO A 194 31.33 -14.91 -1.21
N ASP A 195 31.05 -14.49 0.03
CA ASP A 195 29.67 -14.30 0.49
C ASP A 195 29.02 -13.12 -0.25
N TRP A 196 29.77 -12.05 -0.51
CA TRP A 196 29.30 -10.89 -1.29
C TRP A 196 29.06 -11.24 -2.77
N ASP A 197 29.87 -12.12 -3.34
CA ASP A 197 29.64 -12.64 -4.70
C ASP A 197 28.33 -13.45 -4.76
N ALA A 198 28.07 -14.28 -3.74
CA ALA A 198 26.83 -15.04 -3.62
C ALA A 198 25.60 -14.11 -3.47
N VAL A 199 25.70 -13.06 -2.63
CA VAL A 199 24.64 -12.04 -2.51
C VAL A 199 24.38 -11.38 -3.86
N THR A 200 25.43 -10.98 -4.58
CA THR A 200 25.31 -10.35 -5.91
C THR A 200 24.62 -11.28 -6.90
N ALA A 201 24.95 -12.57 -6.89
CA ALA A 201 24.32 -13.57 -7.76
C ALA A 201 22.82 -13.74 -7.44
N ILE A 202 22.46 -13.79 -6.16
CA ILE A 202 21.06 -13.90 -5.71
C ILE A 202 20.25 -12.66 -6.12
N LEU A 203 20.75 -11.45 -5.85
CA LEU A 203 20.06 -10.20 -6.22
C LEU A 203 19.95 -10.04 -7.75
N SER A 204 20.97 -10.49 -8.49
CA SER A 204 20.93 -10.53 -9.96
C SER A 204 19.86 -11.50 -10.45
N ARG A 205 19.74 -12.68 -9.84
CA ARG A 205 18.71 -13.67 -10.15
C ARG A 205 17.31 -13.15 -9.81
N ALA A 206 17.12 -12.54 -8.65
CA ALA A 206 15.85 -11.91 -8.26
C ALA A 206 15.39 -10.88 -9.30
N THR A 207 16.33 -10.14 -9.90
CA THR A 207 16.02 -9.20 -10.99
C THR A 207 15.46 -9.94 -12.21
N VAL A 208 16.08 -11.03 -12.63
CA VAL A 208 15.63 -11.85 -13.78
C VAL A 208 14.27 -12.49 -13.52
N GLU A 209 14.05 -13.01 -12.31
CA GLU A 209 12.77 -13.62 -11.93
C GLU A 209 11.64 -12.58 -11.92
N VAL A 210 11.91 -11.39 -11.38
CA VAL A 210 10.95 -10.27 -11.39
C VAL A 210 10.65 -9.79 -12.80
N GLN A 211 11.66 -9.67 -13.66
CA GLN A 211 11.46 -9.33 -15.08
C GLN A 211 10.60 -10.35 -15.83
N ASN A 212 10.65 -11.63 -15.44
CA ASN A 212 9.92 -12.71 -16.09
C ASN A 212 8.53 -12.98 -15.46
N GLY A 213 8.04 -12.10 -14.58
CA GLY A 213 6.66 -12.12 -14.11
C GLY A 213 6.49 -12.36 -12.61
N LEU A 214 7.57 -12.46 -11.83
CA LEU A 214 7.45 -12.40 -10.38
C LEU A 214 7.18 -10.94 -9.95
N GLY A 215 6.06 -10.69 -9.26
CA GLY A 215 5.68 -9.31 -8.92
C GLY A 215 6.66 -8.60 -7.96
N VAL A 216 7.27 -9.36 -7.06
CA VAL A 216 8.21 -8.88 -6.04
C VAL A 216 9.14 -10.01 -5.61
N SER A 217 10.38 -9.68 -5.24
CA SER A 217 11.29 -10.55 -4.50
C SER A 217 11.87 -9.80 -3.30
N VAL A 218 11.84 -10.43 -2.12
CA VAL A 218 12.39 -9.87 -0.86
C VAL A 218 13.57 -10.72 -0.39
N THR A 219 14.76 -10.11 -0.32
CA THR A 219 15.97 -10.73 0.23
C THR A 219 16.32 -10.09 1.57
N THR A 220 16.27 -10.83 2.67
CA THR A 220 16.64 -10.38 4.01
C THR A 220 18.06 -10.83 4.39
N PHE A 221 18.68 -10.08 5.30
CA PHE A 221 20.00 -10.38 5.83
C PHE A 221 19.95 -10.49 7.36
N ARG A 222 20.04 -11.72 7.88
CA ARG A 222 20.05 -11.98 9.32
C ARG A 222 21.39 -11.56 9.91
N ALA A 223 21.36 -10.70 10.92
CA ALA A 223 22.51 -10.45 11.76
C ALA A 223 22.90 -11.73 12.54
N SER A 224 24.20 -11.96 12.75
CA SER A 224 24.67 -12.95 13.73
C SER A 224 24.13 -12.58 15.12
N PRO A 225 23.77 -13.53 16.01
CA PRO A 225 23.06 -13.27 17.28
C PRO A 225 23.71 -12.31 18.29
N VAL A 226 24.85 -11.68 17.95
CA VAL A 226 25.75 -10.97 18.88
C VAL A 226 25.98 -9.49 18.51
N GLY A 227 25.36 -8.93 17.47
CA GLY A 227 25.53 -7.49 17.21
C GLY A 227 24.65 -6.87 16.11
N ARG A 228 24.33 -5.57 16.28
CA ARG A 228 23.77 -4.73 15.22
C ARG A 228 24.75 -4.66 14.05
N ILE A 229 24.23 -4.67 12.83
CA ILE A 229 25.02 -4.51 11.61
C ILE A 229 25.65 -3.11 11.60
N SER A 230 26.97 -3.03 11.37
CA SER A 230 27.71 -1.76 11.32
C SER A 230 27.31 -0.89 10.12
N GLU A 231 27.40 0.44 10.24
CA GLU A 231 27.18 1.37 9.12
C GLU A 231 28.07 1.05 7.90
N GLU A 232 29.34 0.70 8.11
CA GLU A 232 30.26 0.29 7.03
C GLU A 232 29.74 -0.94 6.25
N GLY A 233 29.10 -1.86 6.96
CA GLY A 233 28.46 -3.03 6.39
C GLY A 233 27.23 -2.67 5.54
N LEU A 234 26.38 -1.77 6.04
CA LEU A 234 25.23 -1.26 5.29
C LEU A 234 25.67 -0.48 4.04
N ASP A 235 26.71 0.35 4.16
CA ASP A 235 27.31 1.07 3.02
C ASP A 235 27.91 0.13 1.99
N ARG A 236 28.48 -1.00 2.43
CA ARG A 236 28.94 -2.06 1.53
C ARG A 236 27.78 -2.71 0.80
N LEU A 237 26.68 -3.06 1.50
CA LEU A 237 25.48 -3.61 0.87
C LEU A 237 24.87 -2.62 -0.13
N ARG A 238 24.78 -1.33 0.24
CA ARG A 238 24.29 -0.26 -0.64
C ARG A 238 25.09 -0.19 -1.94
N ARG A 239 26.43 -0.17 -1.84
CA ARG A 239 27.31 -0.18 -3.03
C ARG A 239 27.13 -1.42 -3.91
N HIS A 240 26.87 -2.60 -3.33
CA HIS A 240 26.59 -3.80 -4.13
C HIS A 240 25.26 -3.67 -4.86
N VAL A 241 24.21 -3.20 -4.19
CA VAL A 241 22.88 -2.98 -4.80
C VAL A 241 22.96 -1.93 -5.92
N GLU A 242 23.69 -0.84 -5.70
CA GLU A 242 23.94 0.22 -6.69
C GLU A 242 24.80 -0.26 -7.86
N GLY A 243 25.73 -1.18 -7.61
CA GLY A 243 26.60 -1.79 -8.62
C GLY A 243 25.92 -2.85 -9.50
N LEU A 244 24.72 -3.31 -9.14
CA LEU A 244 23.95 -4.24 -9.97
C LEU A 244 23.55 -3.57 -11.30
N PRO A 245 23.49 -4.33 -12.41
CA PRO A 245 23.05 -3.78 -13.69
C PRO A 245 21.70 -3.05 -13.58
N ALA A 246 21.65 -1.88 -14.20
CA ALA A 246 20.41 -1.12 -14.33
C ALA A 246 19.38 -1.92 -15.12
N SER A 247 18.13 -1.89 -14.67
CA SER A 247 17.01 -2.56 -15.34
C SER A 247 15.94 -1.54 -15.71
N PRO A 248 15.42 -1.56 -16.95
CA PRO A 248 14.30 -0.70 -17.32
C PRO A 248 12.98 -1.13 -16.66
N ALA A 249 12.91 -2.37 -16.14
CA ALA A 249 11.70 -3.03 -15.68
C ALA A 249 11.71 -3.39 -14.19
N VAL A 250 12.74 -3.02 -13.44
CA VAL A 250 12.88 -3.37 -12.02
C VAL A 250 13.35 -2.16 -11.21
N ARG A 251 12.80 -2.02 -10.00
CA ARG A 251 13.29 -1.10 -8.97
C ARG A 251 13.77 -1.90 -7.78
N ARG A 252 14.87 -1.45 -7.16
CA ARG A 252 15.44 -2.05 -5.96
C ARG A 252 15.43 -1.03 -4.83
N PHE A 253 15.01 -1.47 -3.65
CA PHE A 253 15.02 -0.65 -2.44
C PHE A 253 15.79 -1.39 -1.36
N LEU A 254 16.73 -0.70 -0.75
CA LEU A 254 17.40 -1.17 0.47
C LEU A 254 16.65 -0.57 1.66
N VAL A 255 16.22 -1.43 2.58
CA VAL A 255 15.56 -1.04 3.84
C VAL A 255 16.35 -1.60 5.01
N THR A 256 16.39 -0.87 6.13
CA THR A 256 17.34 -1.06 7.23
C THR A 256 16.74 -0.88 8.63
N SER A 257 15.46 -0.48 8.75
CA SER A 257 14.81 -0.15 10.02
C SER A 257 14.56 -1.33 10.97
N ALA A 258 14.62 -2.57 10.47
CA ALA A 258 14.55 -3.82 11.24
C ALA A 258 15.75 -4.72 10.89
N ASP A 259 15.52 -5.84 10.20
CA ASP A 259 16.58 -6.57 9.50
C ASP A 259 16.80 -5.95 8.11
N PRO A 260 18.05 -5.72 7.68
CA PRO A 260 18.29 -5.20 6.35
C PRO A 260 17.70 -6.11 5.29
N ALA A 261 17.04 -5.50 4.31
CA ALA A 261 16.45 -6.22 3.21
C ALA A 261 16.61 -5.47 1.90
N VAL A 262 16.78 -6.22 0.81
CA VAL A 262 16.71 -5.71 -0.55
C VAL A 262 15.39 -6.17 -1.15
N ILE A 263 14.53 -5.21 -1.44
CA ILE A 263 13.23 -5.41 -2.09
C ILE A 263 13.41 -5.14 -3.58
N THR A 264 13.11 -6.14 -4.39
CA THR A 264 13.17 -6.07 -5.85
C THR A 264 11.76 -6.12 -6.40
N LEU A 265 11.29 -5.02 -6.99
CA LEU A 265 9.92 -4.86 -7.47
C LEU A 265 9.87 -4.69 -8.98
N TYR A 266 8.87 -5.30 -9.62
CA TYR A 266 8.59 -5.04 -11.02
C TYR A 266 8.12 -3.60 -11.20
N ARG A 267 8.78 -2.87 -12.11
CA ARG A 267 8.42 -1.49 -12.45
C ARG A 267 8.90 -1.15 -13.86
N GLY A 268 8.04 -1.42 -14.84
CA GLY A 268 8.20 -0.96 -16.23
C GLY A 268 8.22 0.56 -16.38
N SER A 269 8.21 1.06 -17.63
CA SER A 269 8.09 2.50 -17.86
C SER A 269 6.70 2.98 -17.42
N PRO A 270 6.61 3.87 -16.41
CA PRO A 270 5.31 4.28 -15.92
C PRO A 270 4.64 5.30 -16.85
N MET A 271 5.41 6.07 -17.64
CA MET A 271 4.85 7.00 -18.62
C MET A 271 4.81 6.34 -19.99
N ARG A 272 3.72 6.57 -20.71
CA ARG A 272 3.54 6.15 -22.11
C ARG A 272 3.56 7.35 -23.04
N ASP A 273 4.00 7.14 -24.28
CA ASP A 273 4.01 8.20 -25.30
C ASP A 273 2.58 8.73 -25.53
N LEU A 274 2.44 10.05 -25.61
CA LEU A 274 1.17 10.72 -25.93
C LEU A 274 0.81 10.58 -27.42
N GLY A 275 1.78 10.17 -28.25
CA GLY A 275 1.61 10.09 -29.70
C GLY A 275 1.87 11.44 -30.39
N PRO A 276 1.43 11.59 -31.66
CA PRO A 276 1.64 12.82 -32.40
C PRO A 276 0.89 13.99 -31.75
N ARG A 277 1.52 15.16 -31.76
CA ARG A 277 0.92 16.40 -31.22
C ARG A 277 -0.36 16.75 -31.98
N PRO A 278 -1.50 16.95 -31.28
CA PRO A 278 -2.75 17.38 -31.90
C PRO A 278 -2.65 18.77 -32.53
N GLN A 279 -3.41 19.02 -33.60
CA GLN A 279 -3.46 20.33 -34.27
C GLN A 279 -3.94 21.45 -33.34
N GLY A 280 -4.84 21.15 -32.41
CA GLY A 280 -5.34 22.11 -31.41
C GLY A 280 -4.29 22.64 -30.43
N LEU A 281 -3.08 22.08 -30.43
CA LEU A 281 -1.92 22.52 -29.63
C LEU A 281 -0.78 23.05 -30.50
N ALA A 282 -1.09 23.68 -31.64
CA ALA A 282 -0.10 24.14 -32.60
C ALA A 282 0.83 25.27 -32.10
N GLY A 283 0.39 26.08 -31.14
CA GLY A 283 1.16 27.21 -30.61
C GLY A 283 2.50 26.84 -29.96
N ASP A 284 3.39 27.82 -29.81
CA ASP A 284 4.77 27.60 -29.33
C ASP A 284 4.82 26.94 -27.95
N LEU A 285 3.97 27.37 -27.01
CA LEU A 285 3.89 26.75 -25.67
C LEU A 285 3.43 25.29 -25.76
N GLY A 286 2.39 25.03 -26.56
CA GLY A 286 1.88 23.68 -26.80
C GLY A 286 2.95 22.76 -27.42
N ALA A 287 3.78 23.28 -28.34
CA ALA A 287 4.92 22.54 -28.90
C ALA A 287 5.91 22.13 -27.81
N ARG A 288 6.40 23.10 -27.03
CA ARG A 288 7.39 22.86 -25.98
C ARG A 288 6.88 21.90 -24.91
N CYS A 289 5.63 22.09 -24.46
CA CYS A 289 5.01 21.20 -23.48
C CYS A 289 4.85 19.76 -24.00
N TRP A 290 4.49 19.59 -25.27
CA TRP A 290 4.39 18.26 -25.89
C TRP A 290 5.75 17.57 -25.98
N ASP A 291 6.80 18.31 -26.33
CA ASP A 291 8.16 17.79 -26.41
C ASP A 291 8.69 17.39 -25.01
N LEU A 292 8.47 18.21 -23.97
CA LEU A 292 8.78 17.87 -22.58
C LEU A 292 8.03 16.60 -22.13
N ALA A 293 6.75 16.49 -22.45
CA ALA A 293 5.96 15.30 -22.13
C ALA A 293 6.48 14.03 -22.84
N ARG A 294 6.99 14.14 -24.07
CA ARG A 294 7.64 13.02 -24.77
C ARG A 294 8.99 12.67 -24.15
N GLN A 295 9.77 13.69 -23.81
CA GLN A 295 11.06 13.51 -23.14
C GLN A 295 10.91 12.82 -21.79
N ALA A 296 9.87 13.14 -21.01
CA ALA A 296 9.63 12.53 -19.70
C ALA A 296 9.39 11.01 -19.78
N VAL A 297 8.98 10.46 -20.94
CA VAL A 297 8.91 9.00 -21.13
C VAL A 297 10.30 8.38 -21.00
N GLN A 298 11.32 9.10 -21.45
CA GLN A 298 12.72 8.71 -21.34
C GLN A 298 13.24 9.04 -19.93
N ARG A 299 13.88 8.09 -19.24
CA ARG A 299 14.51 8.32 -17.92
C ARG A 299 15.86 9.05 -18.04
N ARG A 300 15.96 10.03 -18.94
CA ARG A 300 17.17 10.80 -19.24
C ARG A 300 16.81 12.20 -19.71
N VAL A 301 17.68 13.17 -19.43
CA VAL A 301 17.58 14.51 -20.04
C VAL A 301 18.24 14.47 -21.41
N GLU A 302 17.52 14.91 -22.45
CA GLU A 302 18.10 15.21 -23.76
C GLU A 302 18.42 16.71 -23.81
N GLY A 303 19.68 17.07 -24.09
CA GLY A 303 20.13 18.45 -24.16
C GLY A 303 20.69 18.99 -22.84
N ASP A 304 20.46 20.28 -22.56
CA ASP A 304 21.05 21.02 -21.44
C ASP A 304 20.14 20.96 -20.20
N ALA A 305 20.55 20.17 -19.21
CA ALA A 305 19.83 20.03 -17.94
C ALA A 305 19.74 21.34 -17.13
N ALA A 306 20.73 22.23 -17.23
CA ALA A 306 20.72 23.50 -16.51
C ALA A 306 19.63 24.42 -17.07
N ARG A 307 19.52 24.49 -18.39
CA ARG A 307 18.44 25.23 -19.06
C ARG A 307 17.05 24.69 -18.68
N LEU A 308 16.91 23.38 -18.57
CA LEU A 308 15.65 22.76 -18.18
C LEU A 308 15.31 23.06 -16.71
N GLU A 309 16.31 23.11 -15.84
CA GLU A 309 16.16 23.53 -14.45
C GLU A 309 15.74 25.00 -14.34
N ASP A 310 16.29 25.88 -15.17
CA ASP A 310 15.84 27.28 -15.28
C ASP A 310 14.36 27.36 -15.67
N VAL A 311 13.92 26.58 -16.67
CA VAL A 311 12.50 26.51 -17.07
C VAL A 311 11.62 25.99 -15.92
N ALA A 312 12.09 24.97 -15.19
CA ALA A 312 11.34 24.40 -14.09
C ALA A 312 11.17 25.38 -12.91
N ARG A 313 12.17 26.23 -12.64
CA ARG A 313 12.21 27.07 -11.42
C ARG A 313 11.85 28.54 -11.64
N ALA A 314 12.05 29.07 -12.85
CA ALA A 314 11.79 30.47 -13.14
C ALA A 314 10.29 30.79 -13.12
N PRO A 315 9.89 32.01 -12.72
CA PRO A 315 8.53 32.49 -12.91
C PRO A 315 8.12 32.40 -14.38
N GLY A 316 6.97 31.79 -14.66
CA GLY A 316 6.52 31.51 -16.02
C GLY A 316 5.20 30.75 -16.04
N THR A 317 4.94 30.05 -17.14
CA THR A 317 3.75 29.21 -17.29
C THR A 317 3.85 27.97 -16.41
N ILE A 318 2.81 27.72 -15.61
CA ILE A 318 2.75 26.64 -14.63
C ILE A 318 2.95 25.29 -15.31
N ILE A 319 2.30 25.07 -16.46
CA ILE A 319 2.35 23.77 -17.15
C ILE A 319 3.76 23.44 -17.67
N GLU A 320 4.46 24.41 -18.24
CA GLU A 320 5.81 24.21 -18.78
C GLU A 320 6.81 23.94 -17.64
N ALA A 321 6.71 24.69 -16.55
CA ALA A 321 7.55 24.49 -15.37
C ALA A 321 7.35 23.10 -14.75
N ALA A 322 6.08 22.66 -14.61
CA ALA A 322 5.75 21.35 -14.07
C ALA A 322 6.23 20.20 -14.97
N LEU A 323 6.05 20.30 -16.30
CA LEU A 323 6.53 19.29 -17.24
C LEU A 323 8.06 19.22 -17.29
N ALA A 324 8.75 20.36 -17.18
CA ALA A 324 10.22 20.40 -17.08
C ALA A 324 10.73 19.74 -15.79
N ALA A 325 10.09 20.03 -14.66
CA ALA A 325 10.41 19.38 -13.38
C ALA A 325 10.16 17.86 -13.41
N ASP A 326 9.11 17.41 -14.11
CA ASP A 326 8.82 15.98 -14.33
C ASP A 326 9.96 15.29 -15.09
N VAL A 327 10.47 15.91 -16.15
CA VAL A 327 11.63 15.36 -16.91
C VAL A 327 12.86 15.23 -16.02
N LEU A 328 13.21 16.29 -15.29
CA LEU A 328 14.39 16.31 -14.41
C LEU A 328 14.28 15.26 -13.29
N THR A 329 13.14 15.23 -12.61
CA THR A 329 12.87 14.28 -11.51
C THR A 329 13.02 12.84 -11.99
N ARG A 330 12.53 12.53 -13.19
CA ARG A 330 12.62 11.19 -13.77
C ARG A 330 14.00 10.81 -14.29
N ALA A 331 14.82 11.80 -14.62
CA ALA A 331 16.23 11.61 -14.95
C ALA A 331 17.12 11.44 -13.70
N GLY A 332 16.54 11.44 -12.49
CA GLY A 332 17.27 11.29 -11.23
C GLY A 332 17.64 12.61 -10.55
N TRP A 333 17.04 13.72 -10.97
CA TRP A 333 17.28 15.07 -10.45
C TRP A 333 15.96 15.63 -9.89
N PRO A 334 15.52 15.19 -8.70
CA PRO A 334 14.25 15.63 -8.11
C PRO A 334 14.16 17.15 -8.11
N THR A 335 13.15 17.68 -8.79
CA THR A 335 13.00 19.11 -9.04
C THR A 335 11.61 19.54 -8.65
N VAL A 336 11.53 20.64 -7.91
CA VAL A 336 10.27 21.25 -7.50
C VAL A 336 9.95 22.38 -8.48
N PRO A 337 8.83 22.32 -9.21
CA PRO A 337 8.49 23.34 -10.19
C PRO A 337 8.09 24.66 -9.54
N HIS A 338 8.24 25.75 -10.29
CA HIS A 338 7.61 27.02 -10.02
C HIS A 338 6.08 26.85 -9.93
N GLY A 339 5.43 27.72 -9.16
CA GLY A 339 3.97 27.69 -8.98
C GLY A 339 3.50 26.90 -7.75
N ILE A 340 4.40 26.19 -7.06
CA ILE A 340 4.10 25.62 -5.75
C ILE A 340 3.96 26.73 -4.70
N ASN A 341 2.75 26.92 -4.20
CA ASN A 341 2.43 27.92 -3.20
C ASN A 341 2.37 27.32 -1.79
N VAL A 342 3.53 27.10 -1.19
CA VAL A 342 3.61 26.53 0.17
C VAL A 342 3.08 27.44 1.27
N GLN A 343 2.84 28.72 0.96
CA GLN A 343 2.22 29.67 1.90
C GLN A 343 0.70 29.48 2.01
N ALA A 344 0.04 28.97 0.97
CA ALA A 344 -1.39 28.62 1.01
C ALA A 344 -1.67 27.50 2.02
N ALA A 345 -0.76 26.54 2.17
CA ALA A 345 -0.84 25.47 3.17
C ALA A 345 -0.84 25.94 4.65
N ARG A 346 -0.70 27.24 4.93
CA ARG A 346 -0.74 27.81 6.30
C ARG A 346 -2.16 28.06 6.81
N THR A 347 -3.15 28.20 5.93
CA THR A 347 -4.48 28.70 6.32
C THR A 347 -5.46 27.62 6.81
N GLY A 348 -5.17 26.34 6.59
CA GLY A 348 -6.08 25.22 6.83
C GLY A 348 -6.23 24.73 8.28
N ARG A 349 -5.56 25.34 9.27
CA ARG A 349 -5.74 24.97 10.69
C ARG A 349 -6.98 25.63 11.31
N GLY A 350 -8.18 25.19 10.90
CA GLY A 350 -9.44 25.59 11.51
C GLY A 350 -10.35 24.39 11.75
N ALA A 351 -10.52 23.96 13.01
CA ALA A 351 -11.44 22.89 13.38
C ALA A 351 -12.85 23.44 13.67
N SER A 352 -13.93 22.80 13.16
CA SER A 352 -15.17 22.58 13.93
C SER A 352 -16.21 21.69 13.23
N ASP A 353 -16.70 20.73 14.01
CA ASP A 353 -18.08 20.23 14.12
C ASP A 353 -18.80 19.50 12.96
N GLY A 354 -18.98 18.19 13.17
CA GLY A 354 -20.23 17.49 12.89
C GLY A 354 -20.90 17.60 11.51
N ARG A 355 -20.22 17.21 10.43
CA ARG A 355 -20.73 16.50 9.22
C ARG A 355 -19.59 16.42 8.21
N ARG A 356 -18.84 15.32 8.20
CA ARG A 356 -17.45 15.39 7.74
C ARG A 356 -17.23 14.76 6.36
N LEU A 357 -17.17 15.62 5.35
CA LEU A 357 -16.56 15.34 4.04
C LEU A 357 -15.05 15.02 4.23
N LEU A 358 -14.40 14.47 3.20
CA LEU A 358 -12.95 14.14 3.18
C LEU A 358 -12.04 15.29 3.66
N GLU A 359 -12.52 16.52 3.48
CA GLU A 359 -11.88 17.80 3.80
C GLU A 359 -11.58 18.00 5.30
N ASP A 360 -12.26 17.28 6.19
CA ASP A 360 -11.98 17.34 7.64
C ASP A 360 -10.90 16.35 8.11
N ARG A 361 -10.48 15.42 7.23
CA ARG A 361 -9.48 14.38 7.53
C ARG A 361 -8.19 14.52 6.72
N ILE A 362 -8.22 15.29 5.63
CA ILE A 362 -7.08 15.62 4.77
C ILE A 362 -6.94 17.14 4.74
N ASP A 363 -5.72 17.65 4.91
CA ASP A 363 -5.43 19.08 4.80
C ASP A 363 -5.54 19.51 3.32
N VAL A 364 -6.75 19.89 2.90
CA VAL A 364 -7.07 20.29 1.51
C VAL A 364 -6.23 21.48 1.06
N ASP A 365 -5.92 22.41 1.98
CA ASP A 365 -5.04 23.56 1.74
C ASP A 365 -3.59 23.11 1.48
N ALA A 366 -3.15 21.97 2.06
CA ALA A 366 -1.85 21.37 1.78
C ALA A 366 -1.83 20.53 0.49
N CYS A 367 -2.97 19.95 0.07
CA CYS A 367 -3.06 19.19 -1.20
C CYS A 367 -2.73 20.07 -2.42
N GLU A 368 -3.36 21.25 -2.56
CA GLU A 368 -3.04 22.19 -3.66
C GLU A 368 -1.54 22.52 -3.71
N ALA A 369 -0.91 22.70 -2.55
CA ALA A 369 0.47 23.13 -2.47
C ALA A 369 1.44 22.11 -3.08
N TYR A 370 1.09 20.82 -3.15
CA TYR A 370 2.01 19.76 -3.56
C TYR A 370 1.55 18.96 -4.78
N ASP A 371 0.36 19.21 -5.31
CA ASP A 371 -0.16 18.58 -6.53
C ASP A 371 0.82 18.62 -7.72
N LEU A 372 1.61 19.69 -7.85
CA LEU A 372 2.56 19.84 -8.96
C LEU A 372 3.74 18.86 -8.91
N VAL A 373 4.02 18.24 -7.76
CA VAL A 373 5.01 17.14 -7.67
C VAL A 373 4.36 15.75 -7.76
N HIS A 374 3.03 15.67 -7.82
CA HIS A 374 2.35 14.42 -8.08
C HIS A 374 2.73 13.93 -9.51
N PRO A 375 3.20 12.68 -9.67
CA PRO A 375 3.62 12.20 -10.98
C PRO A 375 2.53 12.35 -12.05
N ALA A 376 2.94 12.85 -13.22
CA ALA A 376 2.10 13.06 -14.38
C ALA A 376 0.92 14.03 -14.17
N TYR A 377 0.94 14.88 -13.12
CA TYR A 377 -0.15 15.83 -12.86
C TYR A 377 -0.35 16.81 -14.03
N ALA A 378 0.68 17.56 -14.42
CA ALA A 378 0.62 18.48 -15.56
C ALA A 378 0.38 17.76 -16.90
N ARG A 379 0.82 16.50 -17.00
CA ARG A 379 0.56 15.64 -18.17
C ARG A 379 -0.94 15.40 -18.37
N ARG A 380 -1.75 15.33 -17.31
CA ARG A 380 -3.22 15.22 -17.40
C ARG A 380 -3.79 16.43 -18.14
N ALA A 381 -3.43 17.64 -17.69
CA ALA A 381 -3.89 18.88 -18.31
C ALA A 381 -3.45 19.00 -19.78
N LEU A 382 -2.20 18.65 -20.09
CA LEU A 382 -1.71 18.63 -21.47
C LEU A 382 -2.50 17.65 -22.36
N ALA A 383 -2.76 16.43 -21.87
CA ALA A 383 -3.49 15.41 -22.60
C ALA A 383 -4.96 15.81 -22.83
N VAL A 384 -5.60 16.42 -21.82
CA VAL A 384 -6.95 17.00 -21.96
C VAL A 384 -6.95 18.12 -22.98
N ALA A 385 -5.99 19.06 -22.91
CA ALA A 385 -5.90 20.15 -23.88
C ALA A 385 -5.74 19.65 -25.32
N GLY A 386 -5.02 18.55 -25.51
CA GLY A 386 -4.87 17.88 -26.80
C GLY A 386 -6.14 17.18 -27.30
N ALA A 387 -7.03 16.78 -26.39
CA ALA A 387 -8.32 16.15 -26.70
C ALA A 387 -9.46 17.15 -26.87
N LEU A 388 -9.29 18.42 -26.46
CA LEU A 388 -10.29 19.46 -26.65
C LEU A 388 -10.57 19.72 -28.14
N PRO A 389 -11.82 20.02 -28.52
CA PRO A 389 -12.15 20.51 -29.85
C PRO A 389 -11.27 21.69 -30.27
N SER A 390 -10.79 21.65 -31.51
CA SER A 390 -9.98 22.72 -32.12
C SER A 390 -10.86 23.86 -32.67
N VAL A 391 -11.87 24.26 -31.88
CA VAL A 391 -12.79 25.37 -32.19
C VAL A 391 -12.36 26.60 -31.41
N GLU A 392 -12.28 27.75 -32.07
CA GLU A 392 -11.94 29.03 -31.44
C GLU A 392 -13.07 29.49 -30.50
N GLY A 393 -12.70 29.98 -29.32
CA GLY A 393 -13.67 30.48 -28.34
C GLY A 393 -14.51 29.36 -27.69
N LEU A 394 -13.98 28.14 -27.66
CA LEU A 394 -14.64 26.99 -27.05
C LEU A 394 -15.08 27.32 -25.61
N ARG A 395 -16.33 27.02 -25.28
CA ARG A 395 -16.86 27.10 -23.91
C ARG A 395 -16.99 25.70 -23.32
N ILE A 396 -16.32 25.44 -22.21
CA ILE A 396 -16.36 24.15 -21.52
C ILE A 396 -17.11 24.24 -20.18
N LEU A 397 -17.66 23.10 -19.76
CA LEU A 397 -18.03 22.86 -18.37
C LEU A 397 -16.85 22.14 -17.69
N ASP A 398 -16.20 22.77 -16.73
CA ASP A 398 -15.11 22.17 -15.94
C ASP A 398 -15.66 21.72 -14.59
N VAL A 399 -15.58 20.41 -14.31
CA VAL A 399 -16.28 19.77 -13.18
C VAL A 399 -15.33 19.16 -12.17
N GLY A 400 -15.54 19.53 -10.91
CA GLY A 400 -14.60 19.22 -9.83
C GLY A 400 -13.30 19.96 -10.05
N THR A 401 -13.40 21.24 -10.38
CA THR A 401 -12.26 22.10 -10.72
C THR A 401 -11.23 22.18 -9.58
N GLY A 402 -11.67 21.94 -8.34
CA GLY A 402 -10.86 22.13 -7.16
C GLY A 402 -10.31 23.56 -7.08
N PRO A 403 -9.05 23.73 -6.66
CA PRO A 403 -8.37 25.02 -6.62
C PRO A 403 -8.12 25.68 -7.99
N GLY A 404 -8.34 24.95 -9.09
CA GLY A 404 -8.24 25.45 -10.46
C GLY A 404 -6.84 25.39 -11.09
N LEU A 405 -5.90 24.62 -10.53
CA LEU A 405 -4.58 24.41 -11.13
C LEU A 405 -4.67 23.80 -12.55
N PRO A 406 -5.40 22.68 -12.78
CA PRO A 406 -5.55 22.13 -14.12
C PRO A 406 -6.24 23.11 -15.10
N LEU A 407 -7.27 23.82 -14.65
CA LEU A 407 -7.95 24.83 -15.46
C LEU A 407 -7.01 25.97 -15.86
N ALA A 408 -6.12 26.41 -14.96
CA ALA A 408 -5.12 27.43 -15.28
C ALA A 408 -4.14 26.94 -16.36
N MET A 409 -3.69 25.69 -16.27
CA MET A 409 -2.85 25.07 -17.31
C MET A 409 -3.58 24.96 -18.66
N LEU A 410 -4.87 24.64 -18.66
CA LEU A 410 -5.69 24.65 -19.88
C LEU A 410 -5.80 26.06 -20.48
N ARG A 411 -6.00 27.09 -19.66
CA ARG A 411 -6.04 28.51 -20.09
C ARG A 411 -4.68 28.99 -20.61
N GLU A 412 -3.56 28.52 -20.06
CA GLU A 412 -2.22 28.79 -20.60
C GLU A 412 -2.04 28.21 -22.01
N LEU A 413 -2.48 26.96 -22.22
CA LEU A 413 -2.39 26.27 -23.52
C LEU A 413 -3.42 26.75 -24.54
N ARG A 414 -4.61 27.15 -24.09
CA ARG A 414 -5.75 27.63 -24.89
C ARG A 414 -6.29 28.94 -24.31
N PRO A 415 -5.62 30.08 -24.58
CA PRO A 415 -6.04 31.39 -24.05
C PRO A 415 -7.40 31.89 -24.58
N ASP A 416 -7.98 31.25 -25.59
CA ASP A 416 -9.32 31.50 -26.12
C ASP A 416 -10.44 30.73 -25.39
N LEU A 417 -10.09 29.73 -24.56
CA LEU A 417 -11.03 28.87 -23.84
C LEU A 417 -11.84 29.62 -22.77
N SER A 418 -13.16 29.57 -22.82
CA SER A 418 -14.00 29.99 -21.68
C SER A 418 -14.49 28.77 -20.90
N ALA A 419 -14.68 28.91 -19.59
CA ALA A 419 -15.08 27.82 -18.72
C ALA A 419 -16.17 28.26 -17.73
N LEU A 420 -17.17 27.39 -17.53
CA LEU A 420 -17.94 27.35 -16.29
C LEU A 420 -17.26 26.34 -15.37
N ALA A 421 -16.57 26.82 -14.34
CA ALA A 421 -15.90 26.02 -13.33
C ALA A 421 -16.85 25.74 -12.16
N VAL A 422 -17.03 24.46 -11.84
CA VAL A 422 -17.99 23.97 -10.84
C VAL A 422 -17.29 23.11 -9.82
N ASP A 423 -17.42 23.48 -8.55
CA ASP A 423 -16.90 22.71 -7.42
C ASP A 423 -17.80 22.87 -6.18
N PRO A 424 -18.08 21.80 -5.42
CA PRO A 424 -18.90 21.89 -4.21
C PRO A 424 -18.16 22.48 -3.01
N SER A 425 -16.83 22.40 -2.95
CA SER A 425 -16.05 22.81 -1.78
C SER A 425 -15.92 24.33 -1.69
N GLU A 426 -16.33 24.89 -0.55
CA GLU A 426 -16.20 26.33 -0.29
C GLU A 426 -14.73 26.78 -0.29
N VAL A 427 -13.84 25.94 0.25
CA VAL A 427 -12.40 26.21 0.34
C VAL A 427 -11.78 26.24 -1.05
N ALA A 428 -12.06 25.22 -1.87
CA ALA A 428 -11.59 25.14 -3.24
C ALA A 428 -12.10 26.33 -4.07
N VAL A 429 -13.39 26.68 -3.95
CA VAL A 429 -13.98 27.83 -4.65
C VAL A 429 -13.36 29.15 -4.22
N ALA A 430 -13.00 29.33 -2.95
CA ALA A 430 -12.32 30.53 -2.48
C ALA A 430 -10.92 30.68 -3.12
N GLN A 431 -10.17 29.59 -3.24
CA GLN A 431 -8.90 29.56 -3.96
C GLN A 431 -9.09 29.82 -5.47
N LEU A 432 -10.08 29.17 -6.08
CA LEU A 432 -10.44 29.33 -7.48
C LEU A 432 -10.79 30.80 -7.83
N ARG A 433 -11.60 31.46 -6.99
CA ARG A 433 -11.95 32.88 -7.15
C ARG A 433 -10.73 33.79 -7.05
N ARG A 434 -9.76 33.49 -6.17
CA ARG A 434 -8.50 34.24 -6.09
C ARG A 434 -7.64 34.03 -7.35
N ARG A 435 -7.53 32.79 -7.82
CA ARG A 435 -6.74 32.40 -8.99
C ARG A 435 -7.23 33.08 -10.27
N PHE A 436 -8.54 33.12 -10.48
CA PHE A 436 -9.15 33.68 -11.68
C PHE A 436 -9.79 35.06 -11.47
N ALA A 437 -9.42 35.80 -10.41
CA ALA A 437 -10.01 37.10 -10.08
C ALA A 437 -9.92 38.14 -11.22
N SER A 438 -8.95 37.98 -12.13
CA SER A 438 -8.72 38.87 -13.28
C SER A 438 -9.00 38.21 -14.64
N ASP A 439 -9.45 36.95 -14.69
CA ASP A 439 -9.79 36.27 -15.94
C ASP A 439 -11.33 36.28 -16.15
N PRO A 440 -11.87 37.13 -17.03
CA PRO A 440 -13.31 37.20 -17.29
C PRO A 440 -13.85 35.97 -18.03
N ASN A 441 -12.98 35.08 -18.53
CA ASN A 441 -13.39 33.89 -19.28
C ASN A 441 -13.70 32.69 -18.36
N VAL A 442 -13.53 32.84 -17.04
CA VAL A 442 -13.81 31.79 -16.06
C VAL A 442 -14.98 32.22 -15.19
N GLU A 443 -16.14 31.64 -15.45
CA GLU A 443 -17.31 31.73 -14.59
C GLU A 443 -17.19 30.67 -13.48
N ILE A 444 -17.38 31.07 -12.21
CA ILE A 444 -17.22 30.16 -11.06
C ILE A 444 -18.55 29.93 -10.37
N ARG A 445 -18.90 28.67 -10.11
CA ARG A 445 -20.12 28.28 -9.41
C ARG A 445 -19.84 27.25 -8.31
N GLN A 446 -20.17 27.61 -7.07
CA GLN A 446 -20.11 26.69 -5.94
C GLN A 446 -21.35 25.79 -5.95
N ALA A 447 -21.20 24.57 -6.47
CA ALA A 447 -22.27 23.57 -6.54
C ALA A 447 -21.68 22.18 -6.79
N SER A 448 -22.40 21.13 -6.38
CA SER A 448 -22.14 19.80 -6.94
C SER A 448 -22.66 19.73 -8.37
N VAL A 449 -21.97 19.03 -9.27
CA VAL A 449 -22.47 18.77 -10.62
C VAL A 449 -23.81 18.04 -10.60
N THR A 450 -24.06 17.19 -9.60
CA THR A 450 -25.33 16.46 -9.45
C THR A 450 -26.52 17.37 -9.15
N ASP A 451 -26.25 18.60 -8.69
CA ASP A 451 -27.28 19.57 -8.30
C ASP A 451 -27.53 20.61 -9.40
N LEU A 452 -26.76 20.56 -10.50
CA LEU A 452 -26.94 21.45 -11.63
C LEU A 452 -28.16 21.04 -12.45
N ALA A 453 -29.10 21.99 -12.61
CA ALA A 453 -30.16 21.84 -13.59
C ALA A 453 -29.58 21.79 -15.02
N PRO A 454 -30.21 21.07 -15.95
CA PRO A 454 -29.87 21.15 -17.38
C PRO A 454 -29.88 22.60 -17.86
N PRO A 455 -28.85 23.05 -18.58
CA PRO A 455 -28.75 24.43 -19.03
C PRO A 455 -29.67 24.68 -20.22
N ALA A 456 -30.12 25.93 -20.40
CA ALA A 456 -30.91 26.30 -21.58
C ALA A 456 -30.13 26.12 -22.90
N SER A 457 -28.81 26.29 -22.84
CA SER A 457 -27.87 25.99 -23.93
C SER A 457 -26.89 24.93 -23.42
N PRO A 458 -27.03 23.66 -23.83
CA PRO A 458 -26.08 22.59 -23.50
C PRO A 458 -24.66 22.91 -23.94
N PHE A 459 -23.70 22.30 -23.24
CA PHE A 459 -22.28 22.40 -23.58
C PHE A 459 -21.94 21.41 -24.70
N SER A 460 -21.03 21.80 -25.59
CA SER A 460 -20.43 20.89 -26.58
C SER A 460 -19.27 20.09 -25.99
N CYS A 461 -18.73 20.51 -24.83
CA CYS A 461 -17.62 19.85 -24.17
C CYS A 461 -17.66 20.06 -22.64
N ALA A 462 -17.43 18.98 -21.89
CA ALA A 462 -17.21 18.98 -20.46
C ALA A 462 -15.86 18.30 -20.14
N VAL A 463 -15.20 18.78 -19.09
CA VAL A 463 -13.89 18.30 -18.64
C VAL A 463 -13.97 17.97 -17.15
N SER A 464 -13.26 16.90 -16.75
CA SER A 464 -12.99 16.62 -15.33
C SER A 464 -11.58 16.05 -15.18
N ILE A 465 -10.77 16.68 -14.32
CA ILE A 465 -9.37 16.32 -14.11
C ILE A 465 -9.15 16.04 -12.62
N GLY A 466 -8.91 14.78 -12.27
CA GLY A 466 -8.58 14.38 -10.89
C GLY A 466 -9.69 14.63 -9.86
N ALA A 467 -10.96 14.48 -10.25
CA ALA A 467 -12.11 14.75 -9.37
C ALA A 467 -13.05 13.55 -9.20
N LEU A 468 -13.10 12.61 -10.15
CA LEU A 468 -14.00 11.45 -10.10
C LEU A 468 -13.79 10.58 -8.88
N HIS A 469 -12.57 10.54 -8.38
CA HIS A 469 -12.21 9.72 -7.24
C HIS A 469 -12.76 10.22 -5.90
N HIS A 470 -13.49 11.34 -5.90
CA HIS A 470 -14.28 11.89 -4.80
C HIS A 470 -15.80 11.81 -5.03
N LEU A 471 -16.25 11.36 -6.20
CA LEU A 471 -17.65 11.46 -6.64
C LEU A 471 -18.29 10.08 -6.84
N ASP A 472 -19.61 10.00 -6.63
CA ASP A 472 -20.38 8.87 -7.15
C ASP A 472 -20.30 8.90 -8.69
N THR A 473 -19.58 7.93 -9.25
CA THR A 473 -19.29 7.85 -10.69
C THR A 473 -20.57 7.77 -11.52
N ALA A 474 -21.60 7.05 -11.08
CA ALA A 474 -22.83 6.90 -11.84
C ALA A 474 -23.67 8.18 -11.81
N ALA A 475 -23.79 8.81 -10.65
CA ALA A 475 -24.47 10.09 -10.50
C ALA A 475 -23.77 11.21 -11.29
N PHE A 476 -22.43 11.25 -11.23
CA PHE A 476 -21.61 12.16 -12.03
C PHE A 476 -21.90 11.99 -13.53
N LEU A 477 -21.77 10.78 -14.07
CA LEU A 477 -21.98 10.52 -15.50
C LEU A 477 -23.40 10.90 -15.93
N SER A 478 -24.40 10.51 -15.13
CA SER A 478 -25.80 10.84 -15.42
C SER A 478 -26.05 12.35 -15.44
N SER A 479 -25.46 13.10 -14.50
CA SER A 479 -25.62 14.56 -14.47
C SER A 479 -24.95 15.22 -15.67
N ILE A 480 -23.69 14.84 -15.98
CA ILE A 480 -22.97 15.38 -17.13
C ILE A 480 -23.71 15.12 -18.44
N ARG A 481 -24.34 13.94 -18.59
CA ARG A 481 -25.17 13.67 -19.78
C ARG A 481 -26.26 14.74 -19.94
N GLY A 482 -26.89 15.18 -18.86
CA GLY A 482 -27.90 16.25 -18.89
C GLY A 482 -27.36 17.66 -19.19
N GLN A 483 -26.04 17.85 -19.07
CA GLN A 483 -25.37 19.13 -19.35
C GLN A 483 -24.86 19.24 -20.80
N LEU A 484 -24.70 18.10 -21.49
CA LEU A 484 -24.13 18.02 -22.84
C LEU A 484 -25.19 17.90 -23.94
N GLU A 485 -24.92 18.52 -25.08
CA GLU A 485 -25.65 18.21 -26.33
C GLU A 485 -25.33 16.80 -26.83
N THR A 486 -26.20 16.22 -27.66
CA THR A 486 -25.88 14.98 -28.38
C THR A 486 -24.71 15.22 -29.34
N GLY A 487 -23.71 14.34 -29.30
CA GLY A 487 -22.42 14.53 -29.97
C GLY A 487 -21.39 15.34 -29.17
N GLY A 488 -21.80 15.94 -28.05
CA GLY A 488 -20.91 16.65 -27.14
C GLY A 488 -19.92 15.71 -26.45
N LEU A 489 -18.74 16.24 -26.09
CA LEU A 489 -17.66 15.45 -25.50
C LEU A 489 -17.60 15.57 -23.98
N LEU A 490 -17.36 14.45 -23.30
CA LEU A 490 -16.89 14.40 -21.93
C LEU A 490 -15.44 13.89 -21.94
N ILE A 491 -14.51 14.73 -21.49
CA ILE A 491 -13.09 14.41 -21.38
C ILE A 491 -12.73 14.26 -19.91
N VAL A 492 -12.30 13.06 -19.53
CA VAL A 492 -11.96 12.72 -18.14
C VAL A 492 -10.50 12.32 -18.07
N ALA A 493 -9.73 12.97 -17.18
CA ALA A 493 -8.38 12.55 -16.84
C ALA A 493 -8.30 12.21 -15.34
N ASP A 494 -8.30 10.92 -14.99
CA ASP A 494 -8.40 10.49 -13.60
C ASP A 494 -7.67 9.18 -13.28
N GLU A 495 -7.56 8.90 -11.99
CA GLU A 495 -6.90 7.76 -11.40
C GLU A 495 -7.85 6.57 -11.26
N MET A 496 -7.44 5.43 -11.82
CA MET A 496 -8.19 4.19 -11.81
C MET A 496 -7.35 3.07 -11.17
N LEU A 497 -8.03 2.20 -10.44
CA LEU A 497 -7.41 1.06 -9.76
C LEU A 497 -7.29 -0.16 -10.67
N ALA A 498 -6.55 -1.16 -10.19
CA ALA A 498 -6.59 -2.50 -10.77
C ALA A 498 -7.99 -3.11 -10.58
N PRO A 499 -8.44 -4.02 -11.46
CA PRO A 499 -9.72 -4.70 -11.30
C PRO A 499 -9.87 -5.37 -9.94
N PHE A 500 -11.02 -5.18 -9.30
CA PHE A 500 -11.34 -5.81 -8.02
C PHE A 500 -12.80 -6.27 -7.99
N ARG A 501 -13.08 -7.29 -7.17
CA ARG A 501 -14.41 -7.85 -6.90
C ARG A 501 -14.70 -7.91 -5.40
N THR A 502 -13.68 -7.92 -4.56
CA THR A 502 -13.82 -7.93 -3.10
C THR A 502 -13.22 -6.67 -2.46
N ARG A 503 -13.62 -6.37 -1.22
CA ARG A 503 -13.04 -5.25 -0.44
C ARG A 503 -11.53 -5.43 -0.24
N GLN A 504 -11.07 -6.66 0.00
CA GLN A 504 -9.65 -6.97 0.19
C GLN A 504 -8.82 -6.73 -1.07
N GLU A 505 -9.31 -7.17 -2.24
CA GLU A 505 -8.67 -6.90 -3.53
C GLU A 505 -8.60 -5.39 -3.81
N ARG A 506 -9.68 -4.67 -3.49
CA ARG A 506 -9.75 -3.22 -3.62
C ARG A 506 -8.71 -2.51 -2.75
N GLN A 507 -8.59 -2.91 -1.48
CA GLN A 507 -7.58 -2.36 -0.56
C GLN A 507 -6.16 -2.63 -1.07
N ALA A 508 -5.88 -3.83 -1.56
CA ALA A 508 -4.59 -4.16 -2.16
C ALA A 508 -4.32 -3.29 -3.40
N ALA A 509 -5.31 -3.09 -4.25
CA ALA A 509 -5.21 -2.24 -5.44
C ALA A 509 -4.96 -0.78 -5.07
N LEU A 510 -5.65 -0.25 -4.04
CA LEU A 510 -5.43 1.11 -3.52
C LEU A 510 -3.98 1.29 -3.05
N ILE A 511 -3.50 0.40 -2.19
CA ILE A 511 -2.11 0.48 -1.67
C ILE A 511 -1.11 0.49 -2.82
N ARG A 512 -1.21 -0.49 -3.73
CA ARG A 512 -0.29 -0.60 -4.86
C ARG A 512 -0.35 0.62 -5.78
N HIS A 513 -1.55 1.16 -6.00
CA HIS A 513 -1.74 2.33 -6.84
C HIS A 513 -1.07 3.58 -6.25
N HIS A 514 -1.38 3.92 -5.01
CA HIS A 514 -0.88 5.15 -4.36
C HIS A 514 0.62 5.07 -4.05
N LEU A 515 1.10 3.93 -3.54
CA LEU A 515 2.51 3.80 -3.19
C LEU A 515 3.42 3.93 -4.41
N TRP A 516 2.97 3.58 -5.63
CA TRP A 516 3.80 3.81 -6.82
C TRP A 516 3.98 5.28 -7.21
N TYR A 517 3.06 6.19 -6.83
CA TYR A 517 3.31 7.62 -6.98
C TYR A 517 4.40 8.11 -6.02
N VAL A 518 4.42 7.55 -4.80
CA VAL A 518 5.40 7.87 -3.77
C VAL A 518 6.77 7.28 -4.09
N LEU A 519 6.85 5.97 -4.38
CA LEU A 519 8.10 5.25 -4.59
C LEU A 519 8.90 5.78 -5.78
N ASP A 520 8.23 6.31 -6.82
CA ASP A 520 8.90 6.92 -7.96
C ASP A 520 9.45 8.33 -7.69
N THR A 521 9.11 8.93 -6.54
CA THR A 521 9.47 10.30 -6.17
C THR A 521 10.10 10.41 -4.77
N LEU A 522 10.54 9.29 -4.17
CA LEU A 522 11.29 9.30 -2.92
C LEU A 522 12.57 10.15 -3.06
N VAL A 523 12.80 11.04 -2.11
CA VAL A 523 13.96 11.95 -2.09
C VAL A 523 14.75 11.81 -0.80
N SER A 524 16.04 12.12 -0.85
CA SER A 524 16.87 12.38 0.33
C SER A 524 17.06 13.87 0.51
N LEU A 525 17.01 14.35 1.76
CA LEU A 525 17.22 15.76 2.07
C LEU A 525 18.70 16.03 2.37
N PRO A 526 19.24 17.19 1.94
CA PRO A 526 20.63 17.53 2.18
C PRO A 526 20.90 17.84 3.65
N SER A 527 22.18 17.68 4.04
CA SER A 527 22.69 18.08 5.35
C SER A 527 22.39 19.56 5.63
N GLY A 528 21.85 19.86 6.81
CA GLY A 528 21.40 21.21 7.20
C GLY A 528 19.89 21.44 7.06
N SER A 529 19.15 20.51 6.47
CA SER A 529 17.67 20.50 6.53
C SER A 529 17.18 20.28 7.96
N HIS A 530 15.94 20.67 8.27
CA HIS A 530 15.38 20.49 9.61
C HIS A 530 15.26 19.00 9.97
N PRO A 531 15.66 18.56 11.19
CA PRO A 531 15.66 17.15 11.57
C PRO A 531 14.33 16.42 11.35
N GLY A 532 13.21 17.09 11.61
CA GLY A 532 11.87 16.53 11.37
C GLY A 532 11.51 16.30 9.90
N ASP A 533 12.00 17.15 8.98
CA ASP A 533 11.80 16.92 7.54
C ASP A 533 12.67 15.76 7.06
N VAL A 534 13.90 15.66 7.58
CA VAL A 534 14.83 14.55 7.30
C VAL A 534 14.23 13.24 7.80
N ALA A 535 13.80 13.18 9.05
CA ALA A 535 13.19 12.00 9.66
C ALA A 535 11.94 11.54 8.90
N LEU A 536 11.10 12.47 8.43
CA LEU A 536 9.95 12.16 7.58
C LEU A 536 10.40 11.49 6.28
N ALA A 537 11.31 12.11 5.53
CA ALA A 537 11.78 11.58 4.24
C ALA A 537 12.48 10.22 4.40
N GLU A 538 13.26 10.03 5.46
CA GLU A 538 13.95 8.78 5.77
C GLU A 538 12.97 7.67 6.15
N LYS A 539 12.07 7.89 7.10
CA LYS A 539 11.07 6.87 7.49
C LYS A 539 10.21 6.42 6.32
N LEU A 540 9.76 7.34 5.47
CA LEU A 540 9.00 6.99 4.26
C LEU A 540 9.82 6.09 3.32
N ARG A 541 11.11 6.40 3.12
CA ARG A 541 12.01 5.63 2.25
C ARG A 541 12.31 4.24 2.80
N GLU A 542 12.42 4.10 4.11
CA GLU A 542 12.72 2.82 4.77
C GLU A 542 11.49 1.90 4.83
N ASP A 543 10.29 2.46 5.02
CA ASP A 543 9.13 1.64 5.37
C ASP A 543 8.16 1.37 4.21
N LEU A 544 7.99 2.34 3.29
CA LEU A 544 7.04 2.21 2.19
C LEU A 544 7.39 1.13 1.17
N PRO A 545 8.68 0.90 0.80
CA PRO A 545 9.02 -0.20 -0.10
C PRO A 545 8.55 -1.55 0.42
N MET A 546 8.66 -1.78 1.73
CA MET A 546 8.19 -3.03 2.35
C MET A 546 6.67 -3.12 2.35
N ALA A 547 5.96 -2.02 2.62
CA ALA A 547 4.50 -2.00 2.49
C ALA A 547 4.05 -2.34 1.06
N GLN A 548 4.75 -1.81 0.05
CA GLN A 548 4.50 -2.15 -1.35
C GLN A 548 4.78 -3.62 -1.65
N ALA A 549 5.90 -4.16 -1.15
CA ALA A 549 6.25 -5.57 -1.31
C ALA A 549 5.17 -6.50 -0.73
N LEU A 550 4.70 -6.20 0.48
CA LEU A 550 3.61 -6.92 1.14
C LEU A 550 2.33 -6.87 0.30
N ALA A 551 1.95 -5.69 -0.21
CA ALA A 551 0.75 -5.55 -1.04
C ALA A 551 0.87 -6.32 -2.36
N GLN A 552 2.02 -6.24 -3.05
CA GLN A 552 2.31 -6.96 -4.29
C GLN A 552 2.33 -8.48 -4.08
N GLY A 553 2.81 -8.94 -2.92
CA GLY A 553 2.84 -10.36 -2.53
C GLY A 553 1.50 -10.90 -1.98
N GLY A 554 0.40 -10.16 -2.09
CA GLY A 554 -0.93 -10.61 -1.61
C GLY A 554 -1.08 -10.57 -0.07
N ARG A 555 -0.29 -9.76 0.61
CA ARG A 555 -0.28 -9.57 2.07
C ARG A 555 -0.86 -8.22 2.48
N THR A 556 -2.04 -7.94 1.93
CA THR A 556 -2.81 -6.69 2.13
C THR A 556 -2.91 -6.28 3.60
N GLU A 557 -3.31 -7.19 4.49
CA GLU A 557 -3.46 -6.87 5.92
C GLU A 557 -2.15 -6.45 6.58
N ALA A 558 -1.03 -7.07 6.19
CA ALA A 558 0.28 -6.69 6.71
C ALA A 558 0.73 -5.33 6.15
N ALA A 559 0.46 -5.06 4.86
CA ALA A 559 0.70 -3.77 4.24
C ALA A 559 -0.11 -2.65 4.92
N ILE A 560 -1.41 -2.87 5.18
CA ILE A 560 -2.28 -1.91 5.88
C ILE A 560 -1.72 -1.60 7.27
N ARG A 561 -1.38 -2.63 8.06
CA ARG A 561 -0.79 -2.42 9.39
C ARG A 561 0.49 -1.61 9.32
N LYS A 562 1.38 -1.92 8.37
CA LYS A 562 2.64 -1.18 8.20
C LYS A 562 2.40 0.29 7.86
N ILE A 563 1.47 0.56 6.94
CA ILE A 563 1.08 1.92 6.54
C ILE A 563 0.49 2.70 7.73
N ARG A 564 -0.41 2.08 8.50
CA ARG A 564 -1.03 2.70 9.69
C ARG A 564 0.00 3.02 10.77
N ALA A 565 0.85 2.05 11.11
CA ALA A 565 1.92 2.25 12.10
C ALA A 565 2.88 3.36 11.68
N LEU A 566 3.30 3.36 10.40
CA LEU A 566 4.15 4.42 9.86
C LEU A 566 3.47 5.79 9.94
N HIS A 567 2.19 5.88 9.57
CA HIS A 567 1.44 7.13 9.64
C HIS A 567 1.34 7.67 11.08
N GLU A 568 1.00 6.80 12.05
CA GLU A 568 0.94 7.14 13.47
C GLU A 568 2.26 7.70 13.99
N GLU A 569 3.39 7.08 13.62
CA GLU A 569 4.72 7.59 13.96
C GLU A 569 5.00 8.95 13.29
N LEU A 570 4.71 9.05 11.98
CA LEU A 570 5.04 10.23 11.20
C LEU A 570 4.24 11.45 11.64
N VAL A 571 2.99 11.32 12.07
CA VAL A 571 2.17 12.44 12.56
C VAL A 571 2.77 13.10 13.80
N LEU A 572 3.50 12.34 14.62
CA LEU A 572 4.16 12.85 15.83
C LEU A 572 5.50 13.54 15.57
N VAL A 573 6.05 13.42 14.36
CA VAL A 573 7.33 14.06 14.01
C VAL A 573 7.15 15.58 13.91
N GLU A 574 7.73 16.31 14.86
CA GLU A 574 7.78 17.76 14.85
C GLU A 574 8.58 18.30 13.66
N ARG A 575 8.02 19.26 12.93
CA ARG A 575 8.61 19.85 11.73
C ARG A 575 8.09 21.25 11.48
N PRO A 576 8.86 22.09 10.77
CA PRO A 576 8.42 23.44 10.44
C PRO A 576 7.16 23.41 9.56
N VAL A 577 6.37 24.48 9.67
CA VAL A 577 5.15 24.66 8.86
C VAL A 577 5.50 24.73 7.38
N LEU A 578 6.55 25.49 7.04
CA LEU A 578 7.11 25.51 5.69
C LEU A 578 8.21 24.45 5.58
N PRO A 579 8.34 23.77 4.42
CA PRO A 579 9.44 22.86 4.14
C PRO A 579 10.79 23.56 4.37
N SER A 580 11.68 22.93 5.14
CA SER A 580 13.02 23.48 5.43
C SER A 580 13.95 23.49 4.22
N HIS A 581 13.61 22.73 3.18
CA HIS A 581 14.32 22.64 1.92
C HIS A 581 13.31 22.40 0.79
N PRO A 582 13.53 22.88 -0.46
CA PRO A 582 12.61 22.64 -1.56
C PRO A 582 12.22 21.16 -1.72
N LEU A 583 13.19 20.24 -1.67
CA LEU A 583 12.92 18.80 -1.79
C LEU A 583 12.00 18.22 -0.71
N ALA A 584 11.86 18.88 0.46
CA ALA A 584 10.94 18.40 1.48
C ALA A 584 9.46 18.50 1.03
N VAL A 585 9.16 19.24 -0.04
CA VAL A 585 7.87 19.20 -0.73
C VAL A 585 7.48 17.77 -1.13
N PHE A 586 8.40 16.96 -1.65
CA PHE A 586 8.11 15.57 -2.02
C PHE A 586 7.70 14.74 -0.81
N SER A 587 8.44 14.81 0.30
CA SER A 587 8.08 14.05 1.50
C SER A 587 6.80 14.56 2.18
N ARG A 588 6.44 15.84 2.00
CA ARG A 588 5.12 16.36 2.41
C ARG A 588 3.99 15.80 1.53
N PHE A 589 4.18 15.75 0.21
CA PHE A 589 3.27 15.06 -0.70
C PHE A 589 3.08 13.59 -0.32
N HIS A 590 4.17 12.87 -0.05
CA HIS A 590 4.11 11.46 0.35
C HIS A 590 3.32 11.22 1.65
N LEU A 591 3.38 12.17 2.60
CA LEU A 591 2.59 12.10 3.83
C LEU A 591 1.09 12.26 3.55
N LEU A 592 0.69 13.12 2.60
CA LEU A 592 -0.69 13.27 2.17
C LEU A 592 -1.22 12.00 1.49
N GLU A 593 -0.41 11.39 0.61
CA GLU A 593 -0.74 10.09 0.00
C GLU A 593 -0.92 9.00 1.06
N LEU A 594 -0.08 9.01 2.11
CA LEU A 594 -0.20 8.07 3.22
C LEU A 594 -1.47 8.32 4.05
N GLN A 595 -1.83 9.59 4.29
CA GLN A 595 -3.08 9.96 4.97
C GLN A 595 -4.30 9.47 4.20
N ALA A 596 -4.31 9.66 2.87
CA ALA A 596 -5.37 9.15 2.00
C ALA A 596 -5.48 7.60 2.10
N LEU A 597 -4.34 6.90 2.14
CA LEU A 597 -4.29 5.45 2.32
C LEU A 597 -4.74 4.96 3.71
N VAL A 598 -4.57 5.76 4.77
CA VAL A 598 -5.04 5.41 6.13
C VAL A 598 -6.52 5.72 6.31
N ALA A 599 -7.03 6.77 5.65
CA ALA A 599 -8.46 7.09 5.67
C ALA A 599 -9.29 6.10 4.82
N GLY A 600 -8.78 5.65 3.68
CA GLY A 600 -9.51 4.82 2.71
C GLY A 600 -10.01 3.43 3.17
N PRO A 601 -9.36 2.70 4.12
CA PRO A 601 -9.83 1.41 4.61
C PRO A 601 -11.01 1.49 5.58
N ASP A 602 -11.17 2.61 6.30
CA ASP A 602 -12.21 2.78 7.32
C ASP A 602 -13.44 3.56 6.80
N ASP A 603 -13.35 4.19 5.63
CA ASP A 603 -14.39 5.06 5.07
C ASP A 603 -14.89 4.62 3.67
N GLU A 604 -16.19 4.73 3.46
CA GLU A 604 -16.90 4.66 2.17
C GLU A 604 -16.54 5.81 1.19
N VAL A 605 -15.48 6.58 1.47
CA VAL A 605 -15.24 7.94 0.94
C VAL A 605 -14.33 8.00 -0.30
N HIS A 606 -13.63 6.92 -0.66
CA HIS A 606 -12.83 6.88 -1.89
C HIS A 606 -13.53 6.02 -2.95
N PRO A 607 -14.42 6.53 -3.81
CA PRO A 607 -15.16 5.74 -4.81
C PRO A 607 -14.34 5.25 -6.00
N LYS A 608 -12.99 5.32 -5.97
CA LYS A 608 -12.11 4.88 -7.06
C LYS A 608 -12.53 3.50 -7.59
N THR A 609 -12.84 3.50 -8.88
CA THR A 609 -13.19 2.31 -9.67
C THR A 609 -12.01 1.92 -10.57
N PHE A 610 -12.23 1.00 -11.51
CA PHE A 610 -11.23 0.56 -12.48
C PHE A 610 -11.72 0.84 -13.92
N PRO A 611 -10.82 0.94 -14.93
CA PRO A 611 -11.15 1.49 -16.25
C PRO A 611 -12.33 0.80 -16.94
N ALA A 612 -12.35 -0.54 -16.95
CA ALA A 612 -13.42 -1.30 -17.56
C ALA A 612 -14.79 -1.07 -16.88
N ARG A 613 -14.82 -0.86 -15.56
CA ARG A 613 -16.06 -0.55 -14.83
C ARG A 613 -16.53 0.86 -15.11
N PHE A 614 -15.62 1.84 -15.14
CA PHE A 614 -15.93 3.22 -15.52
C PHE A 614 -16.58 3.28 -16.91
N LEU A 615 -15.99 2.62 -17.90
CA LEU A 615 -16.54 2.56 -19.27
C LEU A 615 -17.91 1.88 -19.34
N ALA A 616 -18.13 0.82 -18.55
CA ALA A 616 -19.44 0.18 -18.48
C ALA A 616 -20.51 1.13 -17.91
N LEU A 617 -20.18 1.88 -16.85
CA LEU A 617 -21.08 2.89 -16.29
C LEU A 617 -21.35 4.02 -17.28
N ALA A 618 -20.32 4.50 -17.98
CA ALA A 618 -20.44 5.54 -19.01
C ALA A 618 -21.46 5.13 -20.09
N ARG A 619 -21.38 3.88 -20.59
CA ARG A 619 -22.36 3.35 -21.56
C ARG A 619 -23.78 3.32 -21.00
N CYS A 620 -23.95 2.92 -19.74
CA CYS A 620 -25.27 2.94 -19.09
C CYS A 620 -25.84 4.36 -18.95
N CYS A 621 -24.98 5.38 -18.88
CA CYS A 621 -25.36 6.79 -18.78
C CYS A 621 -25.45 7.50 -20.14
N GLY A 622 -25.42 6.77 -21.26
CA GLY A 622 -25.57 7.35 -22.59
C GLY A 622 -24.28 7.96 -23.15
N PHE A 623 -23.12 7.36 -22.85
CA PHE A 623 -21.85 7.73 -23.46
C PHE A 623 -21.22 6.60 -24.27
N GLU A 624 -20.58 6.94 -25.38
CA GLU A 624 -19.73 6.04 -26.17
C GLU A 624 -18.25 6.44 -26.05
N LEU A 625 -17.37 5.45 -25.96
CA LEU A 625 -15.92 5.70 -25.91
C LEU A 625 -15.41 6.06 -27.31
N ARG A 626 -14.87 7.27 -27.46
CA ARG A 626 -14.16 7.71 -28.68
C ARG A 626 -12.69 7.34 -28.68
N SER A 627 -12.02 7.63 -27.58
CA SER A 627 -10.60 7.29 -27.41
C SER A 627 -10.24 7.15 -25.93
N HIS A 628 -9.22 6.33 -25.67
CA HIS A 628 -8.70 6.08 -24.33
C HIS A 628 -7.18 6.00 -24.37
N GLN A 629 -6.55 6.50 -23.31
CA GLN A 629 -5.11 6.39 -23.13
C GLN A 629 -4.77 6.26 -21.65
N ARG A 630 -3.83 5.38 -21.31
CA ARG A 630 -3.20 5.32 -19.98
C ARG A 630 -2.00 6.25 -19.97
N LEU A 631 -2.11 7.37 -19.25
CA LEU A 631 -1.11 8.44 -19.19
C LEU A 631 0.05 8.08 -18.25
N TYR A 632 -0.27 7.45 -17.13
CA TYR A 632 0.68 6.99 -16.12
C TYR A 632 0.26 5.63 -15.57
N ALA A 633 1.18 4.68 -15.50
CA ALA A 633 0.96 3.33 -15.02
C ALA A 633 1.37 3.23 -13.54
N THR A 634 0.46 2.76 -12.69
CA THR A 634 0.77 2.40 -11.30
C THR A 634 0.85 0.89 -11.12
N ASP A 635 -0.02 0.10 -11.75
CA ASP A 635 0.03 -1.36 -11.66
C ASP A 635 -0.42 -2.05 -12.95
N GLY A 636 0.21 -3.17 -13.30
CA GLY A 636 -0.02 -3.91 -14.56
C GLY A 636 0.54 -3.21 -15.81
N ASP A 637 0.66 -3.96 -16.90
CA ASP A 637 1.25 -3.51 -18.17
C ASP A 637 0.22 -3.21 -19.26
N GLY A 638 -1.02 -3.64 -19.10
CA GLY A 638 -2.11 -3.46 -20.04
C GLY A 638 -2.68 -2.04 -20.06
N ASP A 639 -3.37 -1.70 -21.14
CA ASP A 639 -3.90 -0.35 -21.36
C ASP A 639 -5.00 0.00 -20.35
N LEU A 640 -5.77 -1.00 -19.92
CA LEU A 640 -6.87 -0.89 -18.96
C LEU A 640 -6.48 -1.27 -17.52
N ASP A 641 -5.18 -1.45 -17.25
CA ASP A 641 -4.69 -1.68 -15.89
C ASP A 641 -4.54 -0.36 -15.11
N ALA A 642 -4.24 -0.43 -13.80
CA ALA A 642 -4.33 0.69 -12.88
C ALA A 642 -3.40 1.87 -13.24
N GLY A 643 -3.87 3.10 -13.09
CA GLY A 643 -3.04 4.27 -13.36
C GLY A 643 -3.84 5.53 -13.54
N THR A 644 -3.21 6.55 -14.09
CA THR A 644 -3.90 7.75 -14.58
C THR A 644 -4.32 7.53 -16.02
N HIS A 645 -5.60 7.75 -16.33
CA HIS A 645 -6.17 7.53 -17.66
C HIS A 645 -6.84 8.78 -18.19
N LEU A 646 -6.76 8.96 -19.50
CA LEU A 646 -7.59 9.87 -20.28
C LEU A 646 -8.70 9.06 -20.96
N PHE A 647 -9.94 9.46 -20.76
CA PHE A 647 -11.10 8.98 -21.49
C PHE A 647 -11.74 10.13 -22.25
N VAL A 648 -11.98 9.93 -23.54
CA VAL A 648 -12.79 10.84 -24.36
C VAL A 648 -14.08 10.10 -24.70
N LEU A 649 -15.17 10.60 -24.17
CA LEU A 649 -16.50 10.03 -24.29
C LEU A 649 -17.38 10.98 -25.10
N GLU A 650 -18.25 10.44 -25.94
CA GLU A 650 -19.26 11.21 -26.66
C GLU A 650 -20.63 10.93 -26.08
N ALA A 651 -21.43 11.98 -25.88
CA ALA A 651 -22.81 11.88 -25.43
C ALA A 651 -23.74 11.42 -26.57
N LEU A 652 -24.45 10.31 -26.36
CA LEU A 652 -25.42 9.71 -27.29
C LEU A 652 -26.80 10.36 -27.19
#